data_AF-A0AAN7U6L2-F1
#
_entry.id   AF-A0AAN7U6L2-F1
#
_cell.length_a   1.000
_cell.length_b   1.000
_cell.length_c   1.000
_cell.angle_alpha   90.00
_cell.angle_beta   90.00
_cell.angle_gamma   90.00
#
_symmetry.space_group_name_H-M   'P 1'
#
loop_
_entity.id
_entity.type
_entity.pdbx_description
1 polymer ?
#
loop_
_entity_poly.entity_id
_entity_poly.type
_entity_poly.pdbx_seq_one_letter_code
_entity_poly.pdbx_strand_id
1 'polypeptide(L)'
;MIISQKLILFLSTKNQKLKYFVNTSVLLLVFYWVYKNILTKKNKNKNNDQNNQNNQNNIDYKKKENEDKTTTTTTTATKKYFKLSNDIKIHVLSTKEECDLILNEFYQSLLLKIESNNNNNNNDNNNRNEEKEQPIIIDGADIKIKSSQLLLFPNCNEKNNDGLDFILGFDAEWSNPNSIFDDRIDSTTITTTQYNHKVALIQLSSKNETFLIQVSQMSTIPKSLEQILTDPRLIKVGVAVSQDAATIFQSFSVVTKGYVDLVPIARLTNYEGNGLASLALSVMNVTLDKSNKIRCGHWENKKLTKEQIHYAAADAWVGREIFEIMYNTYKKSKINQNEKDLIYTLCRQFAGASFKSINKLKNRENNNNNNNNSNKPIRENMLKKTVPDKRVLYDNCLMYSLDDVLLCSISKKKVEWYVSRQLADIIKDEPLSIKLRFPPHGEGHSGDQFYLTSKDNICVVCGSDHKILRHSIVPHCYRQYLPEEIKSHSSHDVILVCCDCHAIMDKKTQIMKMIISQQYGIPLDNENKQYLTDHTLLKITQIASIVKNHFFSTNSIINSNNNNDNNNNNDNNIKGNKKCKKNVPIEKLEEMKKIILEYVGKEEISIEDLDKILALNPKQKNENYIPHEKQIMDKVLALGREGIFDFIRSWRRNFVEAIQPKFLPDHWSIDRVICCDNGHRKPKDQRFKQIQLNN
;
A
#
# COMPACT_ATOMS: atom_id res chain seq x y z
N MET A 1 43.23 -24.87 -18.06
CA MET A 1 44.63 -25.22 -17.77
C MET A 1 45.63 -24.24 -18.39
N ILE A 2 45.64 -23.98 -19.70
CA ILE A 2 46.64 -23.08 -20.32
C ILE A 2 46.51 -21.61 -19.85
N ILE A 3 45.28 -21.13 -19.63
CA ILE A 3 45.01 -19.79 -19.06
C ILE A 3 45.45 -19.72 -17.59
N SER A 4 45.36 -20.84 -16.88
CA SER A 4 45.75 -21.00 -15.47
C SER A 4 47.27 -20.85 -15.29
N GLN A 5 48.07 -21.43 -16.19
CA GLN A 5 49.53 -21.29 -16.17
C GLN A 5 50.00 -19.88 -16.51
N LYS A 6 49.34 -19.18 -17.45
CA LYS A 6 49.70 -17.79 -17.81
C LYS A 6 49.38 -16.78 -16.71
N LEU A 7 48.31 -16.99 -15.93
CA LEU A 7 47.94 -16.09 -14.83
C LEU A 7 48.87 -16.24 -13.62
N ILE A 8 49.35 -17.46 -13.34
CA ILE A 8 50.32 -17.72 -12.26
C ILE A 8 51.70 -17.12 -12.60
N LEU A 9 52.15 -17.21 -13.85
CA LEU A 9 53.37 -16.55 -14.34
C LEU A 9 53.29 -15.01 -14.32
N PHE A 10 52.11 -14.45 -14.59
CA PHE A 10 51.88 -13.00 -14.54
C PHE A 10 51.88 -12.45 -13.09
N LEU A 11 51.35 -13.22 -12.14
CA LEU A 11 51.34 -12.83 -10.72
C LEU A 11 52.71 -13.05 -10.04
N SER A 12 53.51 -13.99 -10.53
CA SER A 12 54.87 -14.25 -10.04
C SER A 12 55.90 -13.18 -10.41
N THR A 13 55.66 -12.38 -11.44
CA THR A 13 56.69 -11.48 -12.03
C THR A 13 56.58 -10.02 -11.60
N LYS A 14 55.51 -9.60 -10.90
CA LYS A 14 55.28 -8.17 -10.64
C LYS A 14 55.14 -7.66 -9.20
N ASN A 15 55.25 -8.47 -8.14
CA ASN A 15 55.37 -7.92 -6.79
C ASN A 15 55.83 -8.95 -5.74
N GLN A 16 57.00 -8.75 -5.16
CA GLN A 16 57.56 -9.60 -4.09
C GLN A 16 56.88 -9.45 -2.71
N LYS A 17 55.77 -8.70 -2.59
CA LYS A 17 55.11 -8.42 -1.30
C LYS A 17 53.73 -9.01 -1.07
N LEU A 18 53.20 -9.86 -1.98
CA LEU A 18 51.90 -10.54 -1.78
C LEU A 18 52.05 -12.06 -1.63
N LYS A 19 52.90 -12.50 -0.69
CA LYS A 19 53.09 -13.94 -0.43
C LYS A 19 52.17 -14.54 0.64
N TYR A 20 51.27 -13.76 1.23
CA TYR A 20 50.31 -14.26 2.22
C TYR A 20 48.94 -13.63 2.04
N PHE A 21 47.90 -14.46 2.13
CA PHE A 21 46.46 -14.16 1.99
C PHE A 21 45.91 -13.99 0.56
N VAL A 22 45.80 -15.10 -0.16
CA VAL A 22 44.63 -15.32 -1.04
C VAL A 22 43.92 -16.57 -0.55
N ASN A 23 42.83 -16.37 0.19
CA ASN A 23 42.01 -17.45 0.72
C ASN A 23 41.37 -18.20 -0.46
N THR A 24 41.45 -19.53 -0.47
CA THR A 24 40.94 -20.40 -1.55
C THR A 24 39.48 -20.13 -1.91
N SER A 25 38.70 -19.64 -0.96
CA SER A 25 37.31 -19.21 -1.11
C SER A 25 37.11 -18.03 -2.07
N VAL A 26 38.04 -17.07 -2.12
CA VAL A 26 37.92 -15.89 -3.01
C VAL A 26 38.22 -16.29 -4.46
N LEU A 27 39.21 -17.17 -4.66
CA LEU A 27 39.48 -17.77 -5.97
C LEU A 27 38.28 -18.58 -6.45
N LEU A 28 37.64 -19.37 -5.59
CA LEU A 28 36.43 -20.12 -5.93
C LEU A 28 35.25 -19.21 -6.33
N LEU A 29 35.05 -18.07 -5.64
CA LEU A 29 34.01 -17.11 -6.01
C LEU A 29 34.28 -16.43 -7.34
N VAL A 30 35.54 -16.09 -7.63
CA VAL A 30 35.93 -15.55 -8.94
C VAL A 30 35.79 -16.60 -10.04
N PHE A 31 36.18 -17.86 -9.78
CA PHE A 31 35.98 -18.97 -10.71
C PHE A 31 34.49 -19.24 -10.97
N TYR A 32 33.65 -19.21 -9.93
CA TYR A 32 32.20 -19.37 -10.07
C TYR A 32 31.59 -18.22 -10.87
N TRP A 33 32.02 -16.98 -10.63
CA TRP A 33 31.55 -15.81 -11.37
C TRP A 33 31.98 -15.84 -12.84
N VAL A 34 33.22 -16.23 -13.14
CA VAL A 34 33.72 -16.39 -14.51
C VAL A 34 33.01 -17.56 -15.21
N TYR A 35 32.85 -18.70 -14.54
CA TYR A 35 32.13 -19.86 -15.06
C TYR A 35 30.67 -19.55 -15.37
N LYS A 36 29.97 -18.82 -14.47
CA LYS A 36 28.59 -18.36 -14.68
C LYS A 36 28.49 -17.41 -15.87
N ASN A 37 29.46 -16.51 -16.06
CA ASN A 37 29.49 -15.61 -17.21
C ASN A 37 29.84 -16.30 -18.55
N ILE A 38 30.63 -17.38 -18.51
CA ILE A 38 30.90 -18.20 -19.70
C ILE A 38 29.67 -19.02 -20.07
N LEU A 39 28.94 -19.57 -19.09
CA LEU A 39 27.68 -20.28 -19.31
C LEU A 39 26.58 -19.37 -19.88
N THR A 40 26.45 -18.13 -19.37
CA THR A 40 25.48 -17.17 -19.92
C THR A 40 25.84 -16.71 -21.34
N LYS A 41 27.14 -16.59 -21.67
CA LYS A 41 27.58 -16.35 -23.06
C LYS A 41 27.35 -17.55 -23.98
N LYS A 42 27.60 -18.78 -23.51
CA LYS A 42 27.32 -20.01 -24.28
C LYS A 42 25.82 -20.20 -24.54
N ASN A 43 24.97 -19.88 -23.57
CA ASN A 43 23.51 -19.95 -23.74
C ASN A 43 22.97 -18.85 -24.66
N LYS A 44 23.57 -17.64 -24.64
CA LYS A 44 23.25 -16.60 -25.64
C LYS A 44 23.66 -16.99 -27.07
N ASN A 45 24.80 -17.65 -27.23
CA ASN A 45 25.23 -18.13 -28.55
C ASN A 45 24.40 -19.32 -29.05
N LYS A 46 24.02 -20.27 -28.17
CA LYS A 46 23.09 -21.36 -28.52
C LYS A 46 21.72 -20.85 -28.99
N ASN A 47 21.18 -19.80 -28.34
CA ASN A 47 19.92 -19.19 -28.75
C ASN A 47 20.04 -18.40 -30.08
N ASN A 48 21.22 -17.86 -30.40
CA ASN A 48 21.47 -17.23 -31.70
C ASN A 48 21.68 -18.26 -32.82
N ASP A 49 22.28 -19.42 -32.54
CA ASP A 49 22.45 -20.49 -33.52
C ASP A 49 21.11 -21.20 -33.83
N GLN A 50 20.22 -21.37 -32.86
CA GLN A 50 18.84 -21.84 -33.08
C GLN A 50 17.97 -20.83 -33.83
N ASN A 51 18.15 -19.53 -33.60
CA ASN A 51 17.46 -18.49 -34.38
C ASN A 51 17.97 -18.41 -35.83
N ASN A 52 19.25 -18.69 -36.09
CA ASN A 52 19.79 -18.74 -37.45
C ASN A 52 19.37 -20.00 -38.22
N GLN A 53 19.25 -21.18 -37.57
CA GLN A 53 18.69 -22.38 -38.21
C GLN A 53 17.19 -22.23 -38.52
N ASN A 54 16.41 -21.55 -37.66
CA ASN A 54 15.01 -21.24 -37.94
C ASN A 54 14.82 -20.18 -39.04
N ASN A 55 15.79 -19.28 -39.23
CA ASN A 55 15.79 -18.33 -40.36
C ASN A 55 16.21 -18.98 -41.68
N GLN A 56 17.15 -19.94 -41.68
CA GLN A 56 17.54 -20.65 -42.90
C GLN A 56 16.42 -21.57 -43.40
N ASN A 57 15.72 -22.28 -42.49
CA ASN A 57 14.54 -23.08 -42.83
C ASN A 57 13.37 -22.22 -43.35
N ASN A 58 13.24 -20.97 -42.89
CA ASN A 58 12.26 -20.01 -43.41
C ASN A 58 12.65 -19.39 -44.78
N ILE A 59 13.91 -19.45 -45.18
CA ILE A 59 14.38 -18.97 -46.49
C ILE A 59 14.23 -20.07 -47.55
N ASP A 60 14.44 -21.34 -47.21
CA ASP A 60 14.18 -22.46 -48.13
C ASP A 60 12.68 -22.76 -48.32
N TYR A 61 11.83 -22.47 -47.34
CA TYR A 61 10.37 -22.47 -47.51
C TYR A 61 9.87 -21.32 -48.42
N LYS A 62 10.62 -20.21 -48.54
CA LYS A 62 10.27 -19.06 -49.39
C LYS A 62 10.76 -19.14 -50.84
N LYS A 63 11.56 -20.15 -51.20
CA LYS A 63 12.00 -20.37 -52.59
C LYS A 63 11.15 -21.37 -53.37
N LYS A 64 10.29 -22.15 -52.71
CA LYS A 64 9.38 -23.12 -53.34
C LYS A 64 7.95 -22.62 -53.63
N GLU A 65 7.61 -21.39 -53.24
CA GLU A 65 6.27 -20.80 -53.48
C GLU A 65 6.23 -19.80 -54.66
N ASN A 66 7.31 -19.66 -55.45
CA ASN A 66 7.38 -18.70 -56.57
C ASN A 66 7.29 -19.30 -57.99
N GLU A 67 6.98 -20.58 -58.11
CA GLU A 67 6.63 -21.22 -59.39
C GLU A 67 5.27 -21.90 -59.23
N ASP A 68 4.20 -21.11 -59.32
CA ASP A 68 2.91 -21.48 -59.92
C ASP A 68 1.87 -20.38 -59.62
N LYS A 69 1.95 -19.31 -60.41
CA LYS A 69 0.87 -18.34 -60.57
C LYS A 69 0.17 -18.62 -61.88
N THR A 70 -1.07 -19.13 -61.82
CA THR A 70 -2.15 -18.77 -62.75
C THR A 70 -3.48 -19.39 -62.31
N THR A 71 -4.19 -18.76 -61.37
CA THR A 71 -5.61 -18.39 -61.51
C THR A 71 -6.12 -17.69 -60.25
N THR A 72 -6.84 -16.60 -60.48
CA THR A 72 -7.26 -15.58 -59.52
C THR A 72 -8.43 -16.08 -58.66
N THR A 73 -8.28 -16.13 -57.34
CA THR A 73 -9.41 -15.99 -56.38
C THR A 73 -8.91 -15.45 -55.05
N THR A 74 -9.58 -14.43 -54.55
CA THR A 74 -9.23 -13.62 -53.39
C THR A 74 -9.62 -14.35 -52.09
N THR A 75 -8.66 -14.80 -51.29
CA THR A 75 -8.90 -15.24 -49.90
C THR A 75 -7.96 -14.54 -48.93
N THR A 76 -8.53 -13.67 -48.10
CA THR A 76 -7.87 -13.01 -46.97
C THR A 76 -7.61 -14.01 -45.85
N ALA A 77 -6.35 -14.24 -45.50
CA ALA A 77 -5.98 -15.04 -44.33
C ALA A 77 -6.40 -14.31 -43.04
N THR A 78 -7.42 -14.83 -42.36
CA THR A 78 -7.95 -14.28 -41.11
C THR A 78 -7.02 -14.63 -39.93
N LYS A 79 -6.55 -13.61 -39.18
CA LYS A 79 -5.89 -13.81 -37.88
C LYS A 79 -6.85 -14.56 -36.96
N LYS A 80 -6.43 -15.69 -36.40
CA LYS A 80 -7.23 -16.49 -35.46
C LYS A 80 -7.17 -15.84 -34.07
N TYR A 81 -8.19 -15.05 -33.73
CA TYR A 81 -8.33 -14.41 -32.42
C TYR A 81 -8.66 -15.42 -31.32
N PHE A 82 -8.28 -15.12 -30.08
CA PHE A 82 -8.63 -15.93 -28.91
C PHE A 82 -10.15 -16.07 -28.79
N LYS A 83 -10.62 -17.30 -28.60
CA LYS A 83 -12.01 -17.61 -28.28
C LYS A 83 -12.05 -18.43 -26.99
N LEU A 84 -12.84 -17.93 -26.03
CA LEU A 84 -13.18 -18.66 -24.82
C LEU A 84 -13.75 -20.05 -25.16
N SER A 85 -13.40 -21.07 -24.37
CA SER A 85 -13.93 -22.42 -24.56
C SER A 85 -15.44 -22.43 -24.36
N ASN A 86 -16.14 -23.29 -25.11
CA ASN A 86 -17.59 -23.50 -24.95
C ASN A 86 -17.93 -24.17 -23.61
N ASP A 87 -16.95 -24.78 -22.94
CA ASP A 87 -17.13 -25.43 -21.64
C ASP A 87 -17.24 -24.43 -20.48
N ILE A 88 -16.91 -23.15 -20.73
CA ILE A 88 -16.98 -22.10 -19.72
C ILE A 88 -18.39 -21.53 -19.70
N LYS A 89 -19.08 -21.71 -18.57
CA LYS A 89 -20.45 -21.20 -18.39
C LYS A 89 -20.42 -19.69 -18.17
N ILE A 90 -21.07 -18.94 -19.05
CA ILE A 90 -21.18 -17.48 -18.93
C ILE A 90 -22.57 -17.12 -18.41
N HIS A 91 -22.61 -16.44 -17.28
CA HIS A 91 -23.83 -15.88 -16.68
C HIS A 91 -23.89 -14.39 -16.97
N VAL A 92 -24.97 -13.91 -17.57
CA VAL A 92 -25.21 -12.48 -17.81
C VAL A 92 -26.34 -12.04 -16.90
N LEU A 93 -26.01 -11.32 -15.83
CA LEU A 93 -26.91 -11.03 -14.73
C LEU A 93 -27.31 -9.56 -14.77
N SER A 94 -28.61 -9.28 -14.82
CA SER A 94 -29.14 -7.91 -15.01
C SER A 94 -30.09 -7.43 -13.93
N THR A 95 -30.61 -8.34 -13.09
CA THR A 95 -31.46 -8.01 -11.96
C THR A 95 -30.77 -8.36 -10.65
N LYS A 96 -31.14 -7.66 -9.58
CA LYS A 96 -30.54 -7.86 -8.26
C LYS A 96 -30.86 -9.24 -7.70
N GLU A 97 -32.10 -9.70 -7.89
CA GLU A 97 -32.62 -10.96 -7.39
C GLU A 97 -31.91 -12.16 -8.06
N GLU A 98 -31.72 -12.09 -9.38
CA GLU A 98 -30.99 -13.11 -10.14
C GLU A 98 -29.51 -13.17 -9.72
N CYS A 99 -28.89 -12.00 -9.51
CA CYS A 99 -27.53 -11.92 -8.98
C CYS A 99 -27.43 -12.58 -7.61
N ASP A 100 -28.32 -12.20 -6.68
CA ASP A 100 -28.31 -12.72 -5.32
C ASP A 100 -28.59 -14.22 -5.26
N LEU A 101 -29.39 -14.77 -6.17
CA LEU A 101 -29.58 -16.22 -6.28
C LEU A 101 -28.28 -16.93 -6.72
N ILE A 102 -27.77 -16.56 -7.91
CA ILE A 102 -26.68 -17.30 -8.58
C ILE A 102 -25.34 -17.08 -7.89
N LEU A 103 -25.01 -15.84 -7.51
CA LEU A 103 -23.76 -15.55 -6.84
C LEU A 103 -23.74 -16.05 -5.40
N ASN A 104 -24.88 -16.08 -4.70
CA ASN A 104 -24.92 -16.70 -3.38
C ASN A 104 -24.69 -18.20 -3.47
N GLU A 105 -25.32 -18.92 -4.41
CA GLU A 105 -25.06 -20.35 -4.63
C GLU A 105 -23.56 -20.60 -4.89
N PHE A 106 -22.96 -19.81 -5.78
CA PHE A 106 -21.52 -19.87 -6.04
C PHE A 106 -20.69 -19.60 -4.78
N TYR A 107 -21.00 -18.53 -4.04
CA TYR A 107 -20.27 -18.15 -2.83
C TYR A 107 -20.38 -19.21 -1.73
N GLN A 108 -21.57 -19.74 -1.47
CA GLN A 108 -21.77 -20.82 -0.49
C GLN A 108 -21.00 -22.08 -0.88
N SER A 109 -20.93 -22.42 -2.18
CA SER A 109 -20.13 -23.55 -2.64
C SER A 109 -18.64 -23.40 -2.30
N LEU A 110 -18.11 -22.17 -2.34
CA LEU A 110 -16.74 -21.86 -1.93
C LEU A 110 -16.58 -21.94 -0.41
N LEU A 111 -17.54 -21.45 0.37
CA LEU A 111 -17.50 -21.52 1.83
C LEU A 111 -17.49 -22.98 2.33
N LEU A 112 -18.30 -23.87 1.74
CA LEU A 112 -18.31 -25.29 2.06
C LEU A 112 -16.95 -25.96 1.79
N LYS A 113 -16.23 -25.54 0.74
CA LYS A 113 -14.85 -26.01 0.48
C LYS A 113 -13.87 -25.55 1.55
N ILE A 114 -14.10 -24.40 2.19
CA ILE A 114 -13.26 -23.89 3.29
C ILE A 114 -13.49 -24.73 4.55
N GLU A 115 -14.75 -25.01 4.90
CA GLU A 115 -15.11 -25.76 6.10
C GLU A 115 -14.66 -27.22 6.04
N SER A 116 -14.89 -27.90 4.91
CA SER A 116 -14.45 -29.28 4.69
C SER A 116 -12.93 -29.46 4.80
N ASN A 117 -12.15 -28.48 4.33
CA ASN A 117 -10.69 -28.47 4.47
C ASN A 117 -10.25 -28.33 5.94
N ASN A 118 -11.01 -27.64 6.79
CA ASN A 118 -10.67 -27.46 8.20
C ASN A 118 -11.04 -28.69 9.04
N ASN A 119 -12.21 -29.30 8.81
CA ASN A 119 -12.66 -30.47 9.56
C ASN A 119 -11.76 -31.70 9.36
N ASN A 120 -11.21 -31.90 8.16
CA ASN A 120 -10.29 -33.00 7.89
C ASN A 120 -8.96 -32.92 8.68
N ASN A 121 -8.57 -31.75 9.19
CA ASN A 121 -7.34 -31.59 9.99
C ASN A 121 -7.57 -31.75 11.50
N ASN A 122 -8.82 -31.58 11.97
CA ASN A 122 -9.15 -31.75 13.39
C ASN A 122 -9.31 -33.22 13.79
N ASN A 123 -9.47 -34.13 12.82
CA ASN A 123 -9.58 -35.57 13.10
C ASN A 123 -8.25 -36.25 13.51
N ASP A 124 -7.11 -35.54 13.43
CA ASP A 124 -5.83 -36.06 13.91
C ASP A 124 -5.54 -35.73 15.39
N ASN A 125 -6.47 -35.11 16.12
CA ASN A 125 -6.36 -34.94 17.57
C ASN A 125 -7.70 -35.06 18.32
N ASN A 126 -7.85 -36.24 18.94
CA ASN A 126 -8.65 -36.58 20.13
C ASN A 126 -10.15 -36.91 20.00
N ASN A 127 -10.45 -38.12 20.49
CA ASN A 127 -11.68 -38.48 21.18
C ASN A 127 -12.17 -37.33 22.08
N ARG A 128 -13.34 -36.78 21.77
CA ARG A 128 -14.43 -36.49 22.72
C ARG A 128 -15.69 -36.04 21.97
N ASN A 129 -16.82 -36.48 22.50
CA ASN A 129 -18.16 -36.33 21.97
C ASN A 129 -18.55 -34.85 21.84
N GLU A 130 -19.02 -34.43 20.66
CA GLU A 130 -19.79 -33.19 20.50
C GLU A 130 -21.00 -33.41 19.58
N GLU A 131 -22.12 -32.84 20.00
CA GLU A 131 -23.43 -32.92 19.39
C GLU A 131 -23.45 -32.20 18.02
N LYS A 132 -24.16 -32.79 17.05
CA LYS A 132 -24.34 -32.24 15.71
C LYS A 132 -25.34 -31.08 15.73
N GLU A 133 -24.88 -29.84 15.63
CA GLU A 133 -25.75 -28.71 15.27
C GLU A 133 -25.91 -28.62 13.75
N GLN A 134 -27.16 -28.44 13.30
CA GLN A 134 -27.57 -28.35 11.89
C GLN A 134 -27.37 -26.93 11.31
N PRO A 135 -27.18 -26.79 9.98
CA PRO A 135 -26.89 -25.51 9.34
C PRO A 135 -28.10 -24.56 9.36
N ILE A 136 -27.87 -23.33 9.84
CA ILE A 136 -28.86 -22.24 9.85
C ILE A 136 -28.70 -21.42 8.56
N ILE A 137 -29.82 -21.20 7.86
CA ILE A 137 -29.93 -20.32 6.70
C ILE A 137 -29.83 -18.85 7.17
N ILE A 138 -28.88 -18.07 6.63
CA ILE A 138 -28.54 -16.74 7.13
C ILE A 138 -29.18 -15.65 6.25
N ASP A 139 -30.17 -14.95 6.81
CA ASP A 139 -30.71 -13.70 6.28
C ASP A 139 -30.00 -12.51 6.96
N GLY A 140 -29.14 -11.83 6.21
CA GLY A 140 -28.09 -10.98 6.77
C GLY A 140 -28.50 -9.55 7.17
N ALA A 141 -29.42 -9.36 8.10
CA ALA A 141 -29.69 -8.02 8.64
C ALA A 141 -29.20 -7.83 10.08
N ASP A 142 -29.07 -8.89 10.87
CA ASP A 142 -28.56 -8.78 12.24
C ASP A 142 -27.87 -10.07 12.63
N ILE A 143 -26.59 -10.00 13.03
CA ILE A 143 -26.06 -10.73 14.19
C ILE A 143 -24.60 -10.31 14.45
N LYS A 144 -24.37 -9.99 15.72
CA LYS A 144 -23.07 -9.96 16.41
C LYS A 144 -22.31 -11.25 16.13
N ILE A 145 -21.30 -11.17 15.26
CA ILE A 145 -20.27 -12.21 15.10
C ILE A 145 -19.69 -12.48 16.50
N LYS A 146 -19.84 -13.69 17.03
CA LYS A 146 -19.17 -14.11 18.28
C LYS A 146 -17.65 -13.98 18.09
N SER A 147 -17.01 -13.36 19.07
CA SER A 147 -15.65 -12.81 19.08
C SER A 147 -14.50 -13.83 19.06
N SER A 148 -14.67 -15.03 18.49
CA SER A 148 -13.69 -16.12 18.57
C SER A 148 -13.31 -16.78 17.25
N GLN A 149 -13.87 -16.35 16.11
CA GLN A 149 -13.45 -16.87 14.81
C GLN A 149 -12.41 -15.92 14.18
N LEU A 150 -11.13 -16.21 14.40
CA LEU A 150 -10.07 -15.78 13.49
C LEU A 150 -10.51 -16.11 12.05
N LEU A 151 -10.29 -15.19 11.11
CA LEU A 151 -10.55 -15.47 9.70
C LEU A 151 -9.73 -16.70 9.26
N LEU A 152 -10.40 -17.84 9.19
CA LEU A 152 -9.81 -19.09 8.71
C LEU A 152 -9.70 -18.98 7.19
N PHE A 153 -8.48 -18.73 6.71
CA PHE A 153 -8.15 -18.91 5.31
C PHE A 153 -8.27 -20.41 4.96
N PRO A 154 -8.66 -20.74 3.71
CA PRO A 154 -8.68 -22.14 3.30
C PRO A 154 -7.29 -22.75 3.45
N ASN A 155 -7.22 -23.94 4.06
CA ASN A 155 -5.96 -24.68 4.15
C ASN A 155 -5.60 -25.24 2.77
N CYS A 156 -4.57 -24.66 2.14
CA CYS A 156 -4.11 -25.08 0.82
C CYS A 156 -2.98 -26.11 0.96
N ASN A 157 -3.26 -27.40 0.73
CA ASN A 157 -2.27 -28.47 0.69
C ASN A 157 -2.35 -29.30 -0.62
N GLU A 158 -1.23 -29.90 -1.03
CA GLU A 158 -1.12 -30.57 -2.35
C GLU A 158 -2.10 -31.72 -2.58
N LYS A 159 -2.65 -32.30 -1.51
CA LYS A 159 -3.55 -33.45 -1.63
C LYS A 159 -4.97 -33.06 -2.00
N ASN A 160 -5.45 -31.86 -1.67
CA ASN A 160 -6.87 -31.50 -1.81
C ASN A 160 -7.19 -30.20 -2.58
N ASN A 161 -6.32 -29.18 -2.61
CA ASN A 161 -6.43 -28.00 -3.49
C ASN A 161 -5.22 -27.09 -3.23
N ASP A 162 -4.53 -26.61 -4.25
CA ASP A 162 -3.46 -25.60 -4.10
C ASP A 162 -4.01 -24.18 -3.81
N GLY A 163 -5.33 -24.05 -3.70
CA GLY A 163 -6.07 -22.84 -3.37
C GLY A 163 -6.59 -22.09 -4.59
N LEU A 164 -6.39 -22.61 -5.81
CA LEU A 164 -6.80 -21.97 -7.05
C LEU A 164 -8.32 -21.76 -7.17
N ASP A 165 -9.13 -22.56 -6.48
CA ASP A 165 -10.60 -22.38 -6.45
C ASP A 165 -11.02 -21.05 -5.82
N PHE A 166 -10.16 -20.44 -4.98
CA PHE A 166 -10.42 -19.17 -4.32
C PHE A 166 -9.82 -17.97 -5.07
N ILE A 167 -9.31 -18.20 -6.29
CA ILE A 167 -8.79 -17.16 -7.18
C ILE A 167 -9.83 -16.86 -8.25
N LEU A 168 -10.30 -15.62 -8.26
CA LEU A 168 -11.25 -15.11 -9.24
C LEU A 168 -10.57 -14.12 -10.17
N GLY A 169 -10.67 -14.34 -11.47
CA GLY A 169 -10.41 -13.31 -12.46
C GLY A 169 -11.39 -12.16 -12.29
N PHE A 170 -10.91 -10.92 -12.38
CA PHE A 170 -11.71 -9.74 -12.06
C PHE A 170 -11.37 -8.57 -12.97
N ASP A 171 -12.43 -7.90 -13.44
CA ASP A 171 -12.35 -6.70 -14.26
C ASP A 171 -13.63 -5.84 -14.04
N ALA A 172 -13.67 -4.65 -14.63
CA ALA A 172 -14.86 -3.81 -14.69
C ALA A 172 -14.94 -2.98 -15.99
N GLU A 173 -16.16 -2.81 -16.52
CA GLU A 173 -16.45 -1.89 -17.63
C GLU A 173 -17.29 -0.69 -17.18
N TRP A 174 -17.17 0.41 -17.92
CA TRP A 174 -17.55 1.74 -17.48
C TRP A 174 -18.68 2.29 -18.34
N SER A 175 -19.61 3.01 -17.72
CA SER A 175 -20.67 3.72 -18.45
C SER A 175 -20.06 4.81 -19.33
N ASN A 176 -20.63 5.05 -20.51
CA ASN A 176 -20.17 6.14 -21.37
C ASN A 176 -20.36 7.50 -20.67
N PRO A 177 -19.34 8.36 -20.53
CA PRO A 177 -19.50 9.67 -19.89
C PRO A 177 -20.54 10.56 -20.58
N ASN A 178 -20.73 10.38 -21.89
CA ASN A 178 -21.69 11.15 -22.68
C ASN A 178 -23.14 10.64 -22.52
N SER A 179 -23.37 9.49 -21.90
CA SER A 179 -24.72 9.03 -21.53
C SER A 179 -25.12 9.48 -20.11
N ILE A 180 -24.22 10.17 -19.40
CA ILE A 180 -24.44 10.73 -18.06
C ILE A 180 -24.90 12.21 -18.11
N PHE A 181 -24.76 12.89 -19.25
CA PHE A 181 -25.22 14.28 -19.47
C PHE A 181 -25.86 14.44 -20.85
N ASP A 182 -27.19 14.52 -20.90
CA ASP A 182 -27.90 15.14 -22.03
C ASP A 182 -28.82 16.25 -21.48
N ASP A 183 -28.31 17.48 -21.45
CA ASP A 183 -29.04 18.69 -21.06
C ASP A 183 -29.92 19.25 -22.21
N ARG A 184 -30.16 18.48 -23.29
CA ARG A 184 -30.95 18.94 -24.47
C ARG A 184 -32.26 18.19 -24.67
N ILE A 185 -32.89 17.69 -23.60
CA ILE A 185 -34.24 17.11 -23.68
C ILE A 185 -35.25 18.07 -23.05
N ASP A 186 -36.22 18.45 -23.86
CA ASP A 186 -37.30 19.39 -23.56
C ASP A 186 -38.16 18.95 -22.36
N SER A 187 -38.62 19.92 -21.59
CA SER A 187 -39.18 19.83 -20.23
C SER A 187 -40.55 19.13 -20.12
N THR A 188 -40.96 18.31 -21.10
CA THR A 188 -42.34 17.77 -21.17
C THR A 188 -42.46 16.25 -21.18
N THR A 189 -41.34 15.50 -21.08
CA THR A 189 -41.38 14.04 -20.85
C THR A 189 -40.33 13.65 -19.81
N ILE A 190 -40.75 13.51 -18.55
CA ILE A 190 -39.93 12.95 -17.48
C ILE A 190 -39.87 11.42 -17.69
N THR A 191 -38.95 10.98 -18.54
CA THR A 191 -38.36 9.63 -18.45
C THR A 191 -36.85 9.80 -18.37
N THR A 192 -36.37 10.35 -17.26
CA THR A 192 -34.96 10.40 -16.89
C THR A 192 -34.46 8.99 -16.59
N THR A 193 -33.96 8.27 -17.60
CA THR A 193 -33.08 7.12 -17.36
C THR A 193 -31.68 7.64 -17.06
N GLN A 194 -31.54 8.23 -15.87
CA GLN A 194 -30.27 8.71 -15.35
C GLN A 194 -29.45 7.49 -14.88
N TYR A 195 -28.39 7.13 -15.60
CA TYR A 195 -27.49 6.06 -15.16
C TYR A 195 -26.64 6.58 -14.00
N ASN A 196 -26.98 6.17 -12.78
CA ASN A 196 -26.42 6.73 -11.54
C ASN A 196 -25.00 6.26 -11.21
N HIS A 197 -24.43 5.30 -11.96
CA HIS A 197 -23.17 4.66 -11.62
C HIS A 197 -22.15 4.71 -12.75
N LYS A 198 -20.92 5.07 -12.40
CA LYS A 198 -19.77 5.16 -13.32
C LYS A 198 -19.32 3.77 -13.80
N VAL A 199 -19.54 2.74 -12.99
CA VAL A 199 -19.30 1.33 -13.34
C VAL A 199 -20.58 0.75 -13.95
N ALA A 200 -20.47 0.17 -15.14
CA ALA A 200 -21.60 -0.41 -15.87
C ALA A 200 -21.71 -1.92 -15.68
N LEU A 201 -20.58 -2.62 -15.67
CA LEU A 201 -20.47 -4.07 -15.62
C LEU A 201 -19.30 -4.45 -14.70
N ILE A 202 -19.49 -5.47 -13.85
CA ILE A 202 -18.43 -6.10 -13.07
C ILE A 202 -18.29 -7.54 -13.55
N GLN A 203 -17.06 -7.99 -13.76
CA GLN A 203 -16.76 -9.35 -14.20
C GLN A 203 -16.06 -10.15 -13.09
N LEU A 204 -16.54 -11.37 -12.85
CA LEU A 204 -15.90 -12.34 -11.97
C LEU A 204 -15.75 -13.67 -12.70
N SER A 205 -14.58 -14.30 -12.67
CA SER A 205 -14.35 -15.55 -13.38
C SER A 205 -13.64 -16.57 -12.49
N SER A 206 -14.27 -17.73 -12.31
CA SER A 206 -13.64 -18.94 -11.78
C SER A 206 -13.01 -19.74 -12.93
N LYS A 207 -12.55 -20.96 -12.66
CA LYS A 207 -12.04 -21.86 -13.69
C LYS A 207 -13.08 -22.19 -14.77
N ASN A 208 -14.33 -22.42 -14.35
CA ASN A 208 -15.37 -23.00 -15.19
C ASN A 208 -16.56 -22.06 -15.43
N GLU A 209 -16.68 -20.98 -14.66
CA GLU A 209 -17.83 -20.07 -14.72
C GLU A 209 -17.38 -18.62 -14.72
N THR A 210 -18.00 -17.79 -15.56
CA THR A 210 -17.80 -16.35 -15.62
C THR A 210 -19.13 -15.62 -15.43
N PHE A 211 -19.15 -14.66 -14.51
CA PHE A 211 -20.31 -13.85 -14.15
C PHE A 211 -20.11 -12.43 -14.68
N LEU A 212 -21.02 -11.99 -15.54
CA LEU A 212 -21.08 -10.64 -16.09
C LEU A 212 -22.24 -9.90 -15.43
N ILE A 213 -21.94 -9.07 -14.42
CA ILE A 213 -22.94 -8.47 -13.54
C ILE A 213 -23.19 -7.02 -13.96
N GLN A 214 -24.33 -6.76 -14.61
CA GLN A 214 -24.70 -5.44 -15.15
C GLN A 214 -25.22 -4.51 -14.05
N VAL A 215 -24.32 -4.07 -13.17
CA VAL A 215 -24.64 -3.21 -12.02
C VAL A 215 -25.28 -1.87 -12.40
N SER A 216 -25.08 -1.38 -13.63
CA SER A 216 -25.79 -0.19 -14.16
C SER A 216 -27.31 -0.37 -14.25
N GLN A 217 -27.80 -1.61 -14.34
CA GLN A 217 -29.24 -1.92 -14.44
C GLN A 217 -29.91 -2.05 -13.06
N MET A 218 -29.14 -1.85 -11.99
CA MET A 218 -29.58 -2.09 -10.61
C MET A 218 -29.51 -0.80 -9.81
N SER A 219 -30.49 -0.58 -8.93
CA SER A 219 -30.53 0.60 -8.05
C SER A 219 -29.53 0.52 -6.89
N THR A 220 -29.18 -0.70 -6.49
CA THR A 220 -28.24 -1.01 -5.41
C THR A 220 -27.42 -2.23 -5.81
N ILE A 221 -26.20 -2.35 -5.26
CA ILE A 221 -25.37 -3.53 -5.51
C ILE A 221 -26.03 -4.79 -4.90
N PRO A 222 -25.98 -5.95 -5.59
CA PRO A 222 -26.41 -7.21 -5.02
C PRO A 222 -25.60 -7.57 -3.77
N LYS A 223 -26.26 -8.13 -2.75
CA LYS A 223 -25.65 -8.45 -1.46
C LYS A 223 -24.60 -9.55 -1.57
N SER A 224 -24.90 -10.57 -2.35
CA SER A 224 -23.99 -11.67 -2.70
C SER A 224 -22.70 -11.16 -3.36
N LEU A 225 -22.82 -10.21 -4.28
CA LEU A 225 -21.68 -9.56 -4.93
C LEU A 225 -20.85 -8.78 -3.91
N GLU A 226 -21.50 -7.98 -3.05
CA GLU A 226 -20.81 -7.27 -1.97
C GLU A 226 -20.04 -8.23 -1.06
N GLN A 227 -20.65 -9.35 -0.67
CA GLN A 227 -19.99 -10.39 0.14
C GLN A 227 -18.74 -10.94 -0.57
N ILE A 228 -18.84 -11.31 -1.85
CA ILE A 228 -17.70 -11.80 -2.63
C ILE A 228 -16.60 -10.73 -2.73
N LEU A 229 -16.96 -9.48 -3.05
CA LEU A 229 -15.99 -8.38 -3.22
C LEU A 229 -15.27 -8.05 -1.89
N THR A 230 -15.99 -8.10 -0.77
CA THR A 230 -15.47 -7.75 0.56
C THR A 230 -14.78 -8.90 1.29
N ASP A 231 -14.90 -10.14 0.81
CA ASP A 231 -14.22 -11.31 1.40
C ASP A 231 -12.72 -11.36 1.00
N PRO A 232 -11.77 -11.21 1.94
CA PRO A 232 -10.34 -11.27 1.65
C PRO A 232 -9.81 -12.68 1.38
N ARG A 233 -10.60 -13.74 1.63
CA ARG A 233 -10.25 -15.13 1.32
C ARG A 233 -10.35 -15.40 -0.19
N LEU A 234 -11.24 -14.68 -0.88
CA LEU A 234 -11.38 -14.71 -2.33
C LEU A 234 -10.44 -13.67 -2.94
N ILE A 235 -9.43 -14.12 -3.68
CA ILE A 235 -8.44 -13.24 -4.32
C ILE A 235 -8.93 -12.84 -5.70
N LYS A 236 -8.91 -11.54 -6.00
CA LYS A 236 -9.38 -10.98 -7.27
C LYS A 236 -8.16 -10.61 -8.11
N VAL A 237 -7.93 -11.28 -9.23
CA VAL A 237 -6.71 -11.11 -10.05
C VAL A 237 -7.04 -10.47 -11.40
N GLY A 238 -6.16 -9.60 -11.86
CA GLY A 238 -6.32 -8.90 -13.14
C GLY A 238 -5.19 -7.89 -13.37
N VAL A 239 -5.31 -7.06 -14.40
CA VAL A 239 -4.34 -5.98 -14.65
C VAL A 239 -4.96 -4.64 -14.31
N ALA A 240 -4.26 -3.82 -13.53
CA ALA A 240 -4.76 -2.52 -13.06
C ALA A 240 -6.03 -2.62 -12.19
N VAL A 241 -6.20 -3.74 -11.48
CA VAL A 241 -7.37 -4.01 -10.61
C VAL A 241 -7.59 -2.94 -9.55
N SER A 242 -6.53 -2.25 -9.13
CA SER A 242 -6.64 -1.17 -8.15
C SER A 242 -7.51 -0.01 -8.63
N GLN A 243 -7.57 0.23 -9.95
CA GLN A 243 -8.40 1.26 -10.56
C GLN A 243 -9.88 0.85 -10.56
N ASP A 244 -10.17 -0.41 -10.84
CA ASP A 244 -11.53 -0.95 -10.86
C ASP A 244 -12.10 -0.95 -9.43
N ALA A 245 -11.33 -1.49 -8.47
CA ALA A 245 -11.68 -1.47 -7.05
C ALA A 245 -11.93 -0.05 -6.52
N ALA A 246 -11.10 0.93 -6.90
CA ALA A 246 -11.29 2.32 -6.49
C ALA A 246 -12.57 2.93 -7.05
N THR A 247 -12.98 2.52 -8.26
CA THR A 247 -14.18 3.07 -8.91
C THR A 247 -15.44 2.39 -8.42
N ILE A 248 -15.39 1.09 -8.12
CA ILE A 248 -16.46 0.39 -7.43
C ILE A 248 -16.71 1.03 -6.06
N PHE A 249 -15.65 1.36 -5.32
CA PHE A 249 -15.78 2.11 -4.07
C PHE A 249 -16.43 3.48 -4.30
N GLN A 250 -16.02 4.25 -5.32
CA GLN A 250 -16.64 5.53 -5.65
C GLN A 250 -18.12 5.42 -6.05
N SER A 251 -18.51 4.33 -6.72
CA SER A 251 -19.86 4.16 -7.29
C SER A 251 -20.85 3.55 -6.31
N PHE A 252 -20.38 2.63 -5.45
CA PHE A 252 -21.24 1.80 -4.60
C PHE A 252 -20.81 1.77 -3.14
N SER A 253 -19.71 2.44 -2.78
CA SER A 253 -19.15 2.41 -1.42
C SER A 253 -18.70 1.02 -0.94
N VAL A 254 -18.51 0.09 -1.87
CA VAL A 254 -18.06 -1.27 -1.57
C VAL A 254 -16.54 -1.36 -1.63
N VAL A 255 -15.93 -1.79 -0.52
CA VAL A 255 -14.48 -1.98 -0.42
C VAL A 255 -14.11 -3.35 -0.96
N THR A 256 -13.60 -3.38 -2.18
CA THR A 256 -13.07 -4.63 -2.75
C THR A 256 -11.79 -5.03 -2.00
N LYS A 257 -11.80 -6.20 -1.35
CA LYS A 257 -10.65 -6.79 -0.64
C LYS A 257 -10.04 -7.93 -1.46
N GLY A 258 -8.79 -8.29 -1.14
CA GLY A 258 -8.12 -9.44 -1.75
C GLY A 258 -7.68 -9.27 -3.21
N TYR A 259 -7.71 -8.05 -3.77
CA TYR A 259 -7.31 -7.87 -5.18
C TYR A 259 -5.79 -7.81 -5.38
N VAL A 260 -5.30 -8.37 -6.49
CA VAL A 260 -3.89 -8.57 -6.83
C VAL A 260 -3.65 -8.24 -8.32
N ASP A 261 -2.69 -7.36 -8.58
CA ASP A 261 -2.26 -7.02 -9.94
C ASP A 261 -1.30 -8.08 -10.50
N LEU A 262 -1.51 -8.49 -11.76
CA LEU A 262 -0.73 -9.53 -12.44
C LEU A 262 0.67 -9.07 -12.86
N VAL A 263 0.90 -7.78 -13.13
CA VAL A 263 2.16 -7.29 -13.70
C VAL A 263 3.36 -7.49 -12.76
N PRO A 264 3.27 -7.22 -11.45
CA PRO A 264 4.33 -7.56 -10.50
C PRO A 264 4.66 -9.06 -10.45
N ILE A 265 3.63 -9.93 -10.52
CA ILE A 265 3.82 -11.38 -10.52
C ILE A 265 4.51 -11.82 -11.80
N ALA A 266 4.10 -11.31 -12.95
CA ALA A 266 4.74 -11.60 -14.24
C ALA A 266 6.26 -11.37 -14.18
N ARG A 267 6.68 -10.22 -13.63
CA ARG A 267 8.09 -9.89 -13.45
C ARG A 267 8.81 -10.83 -12.48
N LEU A 268 8.16 -11.20 -11.38
CA LEU A 268 8.70 -12.18 -10.43
C LEU A 268 8.94 -13.54 -11.08
N THR A 269 8.09 -13.90 -12.04
CA THR A 269 8.14 -15.18 -12.78
C THR A 269 8.83 -15.09 -14.14
N ASN A 270 9.50 -13.98 -14.45
CA ASN A 270 10.22 -13.71 -15.71
C ASN A 270 9.34 -13.71 -16.98
N TYR A 271 8.05 -13.39 -16.86
CA TYR A 271 7.19 -13.04 -18.00
C TYR A 271 7.19 -11.54 -18.27
N GLU A 272 6.90 -11.16 -19.50
CA GLU A 272 6.89 -9.76 -19.93
C GLU A 272 5.47 -9.29 -20.27
N GLY A 273 5.21 -8.00 -20.04
CA GLY A 273 3.92 -7.39 -20.33
C GLY A 273 3.49 -6.39 -19.26
N ASN A 274 2.74 -5.37 -19.67
CA ASN A 274 2.20 -4.35 -18.77
C ASN A 274 0.67 -4.17 -18.92
N GLY A 275 0.05 -4.93 -19.82
CA GLY A 275 -1.38 -4.96 -20.09
C GLY A 275 -1.85 -6.40 -20.29
N LEU A 276 -3.14 -6.67 -20.08
CA LEU A 276 -3.69 -8.03 -20.13
C LEU A 276 -3.33 -8.76 -21.42
N ALA A 277 -3.57 -8.14 -22.59
CA ALA A 277 -3.23 -8.74 -23.87
C ALA A 277 -1.72 -9.00 -24.09
N SER A 278 -0.83 -8.15 -23.55
CA SER A 278 0.62 -8.42 -23.63
C SER A 278 1.03 -9.58 -22.73
N LEU A 279 0.40 -9.71 -21.57
CA LEU A 279 0.62 -10.84 -20.67
C LEU A 279 0.03 -12.13 -21.26
N ALA A 280 -1.16 -12.08 -21.85
CA ALA A 280 -1.77 -13.20 -22.55
C ALA A 280 -0.86 -13.75 -23.65
N LEU A 281 -0.23 -12.86 -24.43
CA LEU A 281 0.76 -13.26 -25.42
C LEU A 281 2.03 -13.85 -24.77
N SER A 282 2.58 -13.21 -23.74
CA SER A 282 3.83 -13.68 -23.11
C SER A 282 3.69 -14.97 -22.31
N VAL A 283 2.52 -15.19 -21.68
CA VAL A 283 2.29 -16.27 -20.71
C VAL A 283 1.58 -17.46 -21.36
N MET A 284 0.56 -17.19 -22.17
CA MET A 284 -0.29 -18.21 -22.79
C MET A 284 -0.06 -18.36 -24.30
N ASN A 285 0.73 -17.48 -24.92
CA ASN A 285 0.89 -17.40 -26.39
C ASN A 285 -0.44 -17.18 -27.14
N VAL A 286 -1.36 -16.42 -26.52
CA VAL A 286 -2.67 -16.09 -27.13
C VAL A 286 -2.77 -14.60 -27.46
N THR A 287 -3.49 -14.28 -28.53
CA THR A 287 -3.76 -12.89 -28.92
C THR A 287 -5.21 -12.53 -28.59
N LEU A 288 -5.38 -11.59 -27.66
CA LEU A 288 -6.69 -11.01 -27.34
C LEU A 288 -7.08 -9.93 -28.36
N ASP A 289 -8.37 -9.86 -28.68
CA ASP A 289 -8.90 -8.76 -29.48
C ASP A 289 -8.87 -7.46 -28.66
N LYS A 290 -8.36 -6.39 -29.26
CA LYS A 290 -8.29 -5.05 -28.66
C LYS A 290 -9.25 -4.08 -29.35
N SER A 291 -10.35 -4.60 -29.88
CA SER A 291 -11.35 -3.80 -30.57
C SER A 291 -11.78 -2.62 -29.71
N ASN A 292 -11.29 -1.42 -30.04
CA ASN A 292 -11.68 -0.17 -29.38
C ASN A 292 -13.19 0.07 -29.52
N LYS A 293 -13.82 -0.47 -30.57
CA LYS A 293 -15.27 -0.40 -30.75
C LYS A 293 -16.04 -1.13 -29.65
N ILE A 294 -15.52 -2.27 -29.18
CA ILE A 294 -16.14 -3.03 -28.09
C ILE A 294 -15.76 -2.42 -26.74
N ARG A 295 -14.47 -2.19 -26.52
CA ARG A 295 -13.94 -1.62 -25.25
C ARG A 295 -14.53 -0.26 -24.90
N CYS A 296 -14.75 0.60 -25.89
CA CYS A 296 -15.39 1.92 -25.71
C CYS A 296 -16.87 1.91 -26.12
N GLY A 297 -17.50 0.73 -26.12
CA GLY A 297 -18.92 0.58 -26.41
C GLY A 297 -19.82 1.05 -25.27
N HIS A 298 -21.15 0.99 -25.50
CA HIS A 298 -22.16 1.31 -24.49
C HIS A 298 -22.40 0.09 -23.61
N TRP A 299 -21.75 0.05 -22.46
CA TRP A 299 -21.85 -1.04 -21.48
C TRP A 299 -23.07 -0.93 -20.56
N GLU A 300 -23.69 0.25 -20.53
CA GLU A 300 -24.94 0.55 -19.80
C GLU A 300 -26.21 0.08 -20.54
N ASN A 301 -26.06 -0.50 -21.74
CA ASN A 301 -27.18 -1.01 -22.50
C ASN A 301 -27.83 -2.21 -21.81
N LYS A 302 -29.17 -2.20 -21.71
CA LYS A 302 -29.98 -3.32 -21.17
C LYS A 302 -29.65 -4.70 -21.76
N LYS A 303 -29.21 -4.74 -23.03
CA LYS A 303 -28.81 -5.96 -23.72
C LYS A 303 -27.42 -5.76 -24.31
N LEU A 304 -26.45 -6.53 -23.81
CA LEU A 304 -25.10 -6.59 -24.35
C LEU A 304 -25.08 -7.40 -25.66
N THR A 305 -24.22 -7.02 -26.59
CA THR A 305 -24.00 -7.82 -27.81
C THR A 305 -23.21 -9.09 -27.50
N LYS A 306 -23.26 -10.08 -28.41
CA LYS A 306 -22.48 -11.32 -28.26
C LYS A 306 -20.98 -11.04 -28.18
N GLU A 307 -20.51 -10.04 -28.91
CA GLU A 307 -19.11 -9.59 -28.89
C GLU A 307 -18.73 -8.93 -27.57
N GLN A 308 -19.62 -8.11 -26.99
CA GLN A 308 -19.42 -7.52 -25.65
C GLN A 308 -19.38 -8.59 -24.56
N ILE A 309 -20.31 -9.55 -24.60
CA ILE A 309 -20.36 -10.68 -23.65
C ILE A 309 -19.07 -11.49 -23.74
N HIS A 310 -18.63 -11.85 -24.95
CA HIS A 310 -17.41 -12.61 -25.15
C HIS A 310 -16.17 -11.85 -24.69
N TYR A 311 -16.05 -10.57 -25.06
CA TYR A 311 -14.95 -9.70 -24.66
C TYR A 311 -14.84 -9.61 -23.12
N ALA A 312 -15.93 -9.24 -22.45
CA ALA A 312 -15.95 -9.09 -21.00
C ALA A 312 -15.66 -10.42 -20.28
N ALA A 313 -16.20 -11.53 -20.79
CA ALA A 313 -15.94 -12.84 -20.20
C ALA A 313 -14.48 -13.28 -20.38
N ALA A 314 -13.89 -12.99 -21.55
CA ALA A 314 -12.51 -13.34 -21.86
C ALA A 314 -11.53 -12.54 -20.99
N ASP A 315 -11.75 -11.25 -20.77
CA ASP A 315 -10.81 -10.42 -19.99
C ASP A 315 -10.68 -10.90 -18.54
N ALA A 316 -11.79 -11.21 -17.87
CA ALA A 316 -11.75 -11.78 -16.53
C ALA A 316 -11.14 -13.20 -16.51
N TRP A 317 -11.59 -14.10 -17.39
CA TRP A 317 -11.13 -15.49 -17.39
C TRP A 317 -9.63 -15.60 -17.72
N VAL A 318 -9.16 -14.89 -18.74
CA VAL A 318 -7.74 -14.87 -19.11
C VAL A 318 -6.88 -14.30 -17.99
N GLY A 319 -7.37 -13.29 -17.26
CA GLY A 319 -6.69 -12.79 -16.06
C GLY A 319 -6.44 -13.89 -15.01
N ARG A 320 -7.43 -14.75 -14.77
CA ARG A 320 -7.31 -15.91 -13.87
C ARG A 320 -6.31 -16.95 -14.37
N GLU A 321 -6.38 -17.32 -15.65
CA GLU A 321 -5.48 -18.32 -16.24
C GLU A 321 -4.02 -17.86 -16.25
N ILE A 322 -3.78 -16.59 -16.57
CA ILE A 322 -2.44 -15.98 -16.50
C ILE A 322 -1.90 -16.12 -15.08
N PHE A 323 -2.71 -15.82 -14.05
CA PHE A 323 -2.32 -16.01 -12.66
C PHE A 323 -1.93 -17.47 -12.37
N GLU A 324 -2.76 -18.44 -12.77
CA GLU A 324 -2.52 -19.86 -12.52
C GLU A 324 -1.18 -20.33 -13.13
N ILE A 325 -0.88 -19.96 -14.37
CA ILE A 325 0.39 -20.32 -15.04
C ILE A 325 1.60 -19.69 -14.32
N MET A 326 1.48 -18.42 -13.94
CA MET A 326 2.55 -17.73 -13.20
C MET A 326 2.73 -18.31 -11.79
N TYR A 327 1.65 -18.62 -11.09
CA TYR A 327 1.68 -19.28 -9.79
C TYR A 327 2.37 -20.64 -9.88
N ASN A 328 2.04 -21.44 -10.88
CA ASN A 328 2.70 -22.72 -11.14
C ASN A 328 4.20 -22.56 -11.45
N THR A 329 4.57 -21.51 -12.19
CA THR A 329 5.98 -21.15 -12.45
C THR A 329 6.70 -20.78 -11.15
N TYR A 330 6.07 -19.95 -10.32
CA TYR A 330 6.58 -19.56 -9.02
C TYR A 330 6.75 -20.76 -8.08
N LYS A 331 5.74 -21.64 -7.99
CA LYS A 331 5.76 -22.86 -7.17
C LYS A 331 6.94 -23.76 -7.54
N LYS A 332 7.15 -24.01 -8.84
CA LYS A 332 8.30 -24.81 -9.34
C LYS A 332 9.66 -24.21 -8.99
N SER A 333 9.76 -22.89 -8.83
CA SER A 333 11.01 -22.21 -8.49
C SER A 333 11.40 -22.31 -7.00
N LYS A 334 10.48 -22.77 -6.13
CA LYS A 334 10.71 -22.88 -4.69
C LYS A 334 11.38 -24.20 -4.31
N ILE A 335 12.30 -24.13 -3.34
CA ILE A 335 13.02 -25.29 -2.78
C ILE A 335 12.05 -26.20 -2.02
N ASN A 336 11.11 -25.61 -1.26
CA ASN A 336 10.03 -26.34 -0.62
C ASN A 336 8.71 -26.04 -1.36
N GLN A 337 8.26 -26.99 -2.16
CA GLN A 337 7.02 -26.87 -2.95
C GLN A 337 5.76 -27.08 -2.10
N ASN A 338 5.92 -27.58 -0.87
CA ASN A 338 4.85 -27.96 0.06
C ASN A 338 4.63 -26.91 1.17
N GLU A 339 5.05 -25.67 0.93
CA GLU A 339 4.77 -24.57 1.87
C GLU A 339 3.24 -24.38 1.98
N LYS A 340 2.70 -24.50 3.19
CA LYS A 340 1.28 -24.24 3.46
C LYS A 340 0.92 -22.82 3.00
N ASP A 341 -0.23 -22.68 2.36
CA ASP A 341 -0.79 -21.40 1.91
C ASP A 341 0.14 -20.60 0.98
N LEU A 342 0.93 -21.29 0.15
CA LEU A 342 1.88 -20.66 -0.79
C LEU A 342 1.20 -19.63 -1.69
N ILE A 343 -0.03 -19.91 -2.15
CA ILE A 343 -0.81 -19.01 -3.02
C ILE A 343 -1.12 -17.69 -2.31
N TYR A 344 -1.62 -17.74 -1.07
CA TYR A 344 -1.87 -16.56 -0.25
C TYR A 344 -0.57 -15.85 0.14
N THR A 345 0.53 -16.59 0.34
CA THR A 345 1.85 -16.01 0.57
C THR A 345 2.36 -15.22 -0.64
N LEU A 346 2.13 -15.71 -1.86
CA LEU A 346 2.43 -14.97 -3.08
C LEU A 346 1.53 -13.73 -3.20
N CYS A 347 0.21 -13.90 -3.09
CA CYS A 347 -0.77 -12.83 -3.25
C CYS A 347 -0.60 -11.69 -2.24
N ARG A 348 -0.28 -11.99 -0.98
CA ARG A 348 -0.08 -10.97 0.09
C ARG A 348 0.99 -9.93 -0.26
N GLN A 349 2.02 -10.31 -1.01
CA GLN A 349 3.07 -9.37 -1.42
C GLN A 349 2.55 -8.28 -2.36
N PHE A 350 1.42 -8.54 -3.01
CA PHE A 350 0.83 -7.70 -4.06
C PHE A 350 -0.60 -7.25 -3.74
N ALA A 351 -1.19 -7.73 -2.64
CA ALA A 351 -2.58 -7.47 -2.27
C ALA A 351 -2.85 -5.98 -2.02
N GLY A 352 -3.65 -5.36 -2.87
CA GLY A 352 -3.93 -3.93 -2.82
C GLY A 352 -2.79 -3.00 -3.22
N ALA A 353 -1.77 -3.52 -3.91
CA ALA A 353 -0.72 -2.68 -4.47
C ALA A 353 -1.22 -2.02 -5.77
N SER A 354 -1.13 -0.69 -5.86
CA SER A 354 -1.33 0.03 -7.13
C SER A 354 -0.05 -0.05 -7.96
N PHE A 355 -0.13 -0.64 -9.16
CA PHE A 355 0.97 -0.65 -10.11
C PHE A 355 0.82 0.50 -11.12
N LYS A 356 1.74 1.47 -11.08
CA LYS A 356 1.83 2.51 -12.12
C LYS A 356 2.78 2.03 -13.21
N SER A 357 2.26 1.81 -14.42
CA SER A 357 3.08 1.50 -15.59
C SER A 357 4.17 2.56 -15.79
N ILE A 358 5.44 2.13 -15.75
CA ILE A 358 6.61 2.97 -16.02
C ILE A 358 6.73 3.18 -17.54
N ASN A 359 5.75 3.84 -18.15
CA ASN A 359 5.81 4.23 -19.57
C ASN A 359 6.04 5.74 -19.77
N LYS A 360 6.28 6.51 -18.70
CA LYS A 360 6.44 7.98 -18.77
C LYS A 360 7.87 8.52 -18.61
N LEU A 361 8.89 7.66 -18.74
CA LEU A 361 10.31 8.04 -18.58
C LEU A 361 11.13 8.08 -19.88
N LYS A 362 10.53 7.92 -21.06
CA LYS A 362 11.24 8.08 -22.36
C LYS A 362 10.84 9.31 -23.20
N ASN A 363 9.82 10.09 -22.80
CA ASN A 363 9.42 11.32 -23.52
C ASN A 363 9.71 12.60 -22.71
N ARG A 364 10.79 12.63 -21.92
CA ARG A 364 11.17 13.78 -21.08
C ARG A 364 12.57 14.32 -21.34
N GLU A 365 13.03 14.28 -22.59
CA GLU A 365 14.22 15.04 -22.99
C GLU A 365 13.93 16.33 -23.77
N ASN A 366 12.69 16.63 -24.17
CA ASN A 366 12.37 17.92 -24.77
C ASN A 366 11.07 18.49 -24.19
N ASN A 367 11.19 19.26 -23.12
CA ASN A 367 10.46 20.51 -22.86
C ASN A 367 10.66 20.93 -21.39
N ASN A 368 11.65 21.79 -21.19
CA ASN A 368 11.82 22.56 -19.96
C ASN A 368 10.73 23.64 -19.85
N ASN A 369 10.35 23.92 -18.60
CA ASN A 369 9.45 24.97 -18.10
C ASN A 369 7.96 24.59 -17.99
N ASN A 370 7.57 24.08 -16.82
CA ASN A 370 6.80 24.90 -15.88
C ASN A 370 6.65 24.22 -14.52
N ASN A 371 6.78 25.05 -13.48
CA ASN A 371 6.65 24.70 -12.08
C ASN A 371 5.28 24.10 -11.78
N ASN A 372 5.28 22.89 -11.24
CA ASN A 372 4.29 22.48 -10.24
C ASN A 372 5.00 21.58 -9.22
N ASN A 373 5.21 22.14 -8.03
CA ASN A 373 5.73 21.45 -6.86
C ASN A 373 4.69 20.46 -6.34
N SER A 374 4.77 19.21 -6.77
CA SER A 374 4.10 18.08 -6.12
C SER A 374 4.90 16.79 -6.28
N ASN A 375 6.16 16.81 -5.84
CA ASN A 375 6.90 15.59 -5.50
C ASN A 375 7.76 15.86 -4.27
N LYS A 376 7.15 15.80 -3.08
CA LYS A 376 7.93 15.59 -1.85
C LYS A 376 8.64 14.22 -1.98
N PRO A 377 9.94 14.11 -1.67
CA PRO A 377 10.64 12.84 -1.74
C PRO A 377 9.99 11.83 -0.78
N ILE A 378 9.81 10.62 -1.30
CA ILE A 378 9.10 9.49 -0.71
C ILE A 378 9.65 9.18 0.69
N ARG A 379 8.80 9.32 1.72
CA ARG A 379 9.07 9.03 3.15
C ARG A 379 9.63 7.60 3.38
N GLU A 380 9.27 6.66 2.49
CA GLU A 380 9.68 5.24 2.45
C GLU A 380 11.20 5.06 2.38
N ASN A 381 11.90 5.89 1.60
CA ASN A 381 13.36 5.82 1.46
C ASN A 381 14.12 6.46 2.63
N MET A 382 13.48 7.33 3.41
CA MET A 382 14.11 7.91 4.61
C MET A 382 14.05 6.94 5.80
N LEU A 383 12.92 6.25 6.02
CA LEU A 383 12.78 5.31 7.13
C LEU A 383 13.78 4.15 7.05
N LYS A 384 13.98 3.56 5.86
CA LYS A 384 14.98 2.49 5.66
C LYS A 384 16.41 2.92 5.99
N LYS A 385 16.72 4.22 5.85
CA LYS A 385 18.05 4.78 6.15
C LYS A 385 18.24 5.09 7.64
N THR A 386 17.17 5.42 8.36
CA THR A 386 17.27 5.88 9.77
C THR A 386 17.04 4.77 10.79
N VAL A 387 16.33 3.70 10.43
CA VAL A 387 16.07 2.59 11.36
C VAL A 387 17.30 1.68 11.44
N PRO A 388 17.82 1.36 12.64
CA PRO A 388 18.93 0.41 12.81
C PRO A 388 18.53 -1.04 12.48
N ASP A 389 19.49 -1.87 12.08
CA ASP A 389 19.29 -3.32 11.97
C ASP A 389 19.34 -4.00 13.34
N LYS A 390 18.66 -5.14 13.48
CA LYS A 390 18.63 -5.98 14.69
C LYS A 390 18.30 -5.20 15.97
N ARG A 391 17.30 -4.32 15.88
CA ARG A 391 16.87 -3.47 16.98
C ARG A 391 16.13 -4.28 18.03
N VAL A 392 16.52 -4.17 19.30
CA VAL A 392 15.76 -4.72 20.44
C VAL A 392 14.74 -3.69 20.91
N LEU A 393 13.46 -4.07 20.89
CA LEU A 393 12.28 -3.28 21.26
C LEU A 393 11.52 -3.89 22.45
N TYR A 394 11.61 -5.20 22.64
CA TYR A 394 11.19 -5.92 23.83
C TYR A 394 12.42 -6.54 24.49
N ASP A 395 12.80 -6.03 25.66
CA ASP A 395 13.88 -6.63 26.47
C ASP A 395 13.39 -7.81 27.33
N ASN A 396 12.06 -7.91 27.53
CA ASN A 396 11.40 -8.96 28.32
C ASN A 396 11.97 -9.15 29.74
N CYS A 397 12.44 -8.07 30.39
CA CYS A 397 12.91 -8.13 31.79
C CYS A 397 11.70 -8.19 32.74
N LEU A 398 11.72 -9.02 33.78
CA LEU A 398 10.58 -9.24 34.66
C LEU A 398 10.64 -8.35 35.90
N MET A 399 9.49 -7.87 36.37
CA MET A 399 9.38 -7.05 37.59
C MET A 399 8.36 -7.66 38.55
N TYR A 400 8.80 -7.96 39.77
CA TYR A 400 8.02 -8.58 40.83
C TYR A 400 7.69 -7.61 41.96
N SER A 401 6.55 -7.81 42.63
CA SER A 401 6.21 -7.13 43.88
C SER A 401 7.02 -7.68 45.06
N LEU A 402 6.86 -7.06 46.24
CA LEU A 402 7.41 -7.59 47.50
C LEU A 402 6.90 -9.01 47.81
N ASP A 403 5.65 -9.31 47.43
CA ASP A 403 4.97 -10.59 47.66
C ASP A 403 5.21 -11.61 46.53
N ASP A 404 6.26 -11.43 45.72
CA ASP A 404 6.65 -12.30 44.61
C ASP A 404 5.60 -12.44 43.49
N VAL A 405 4.67 -11.49 43.40
CA VAL A 405 3.70 -11.41 42.30
C VAL A 405 4.36 -10.76 41.08
N LEU A 406 4.30 -11.43 39.92
CA LEU A 406 4.80 -10.88 38.66
C LEU A 406 3.90 -9.72 38.19
N LEU A 407 4.44 -8.51 38.17
CA LEU A 407 3.70 -7.29 37.85
C LEU A 407 3.67 -7.00 36.35
N CYS A 408 4.83 -7.02 35.68
CA CYS A 408 4.92 -6.80 34.24
C CYS A 408 6.32 -7.09 33.69
N SER A 409 6.42 -7.11 32.35
CA SER A 409 7.70 -6.99 31.66
C SER A 409 8.13 -5.52 31.49
N ILE A 410 9.41 -5.22 31.67
CA ILE A 410 10.01 -3.88 31.53
C ILE A 410 11.26 -3.92 30.63
N SER A 411 11.76 -2.72 30.27
CA SER A 411 13.01 -2.59 29.51
C SER A 411 14.24 -2.64 30.40
N LYS A 412 15.41 -2.98 29.84
CA LYS A 412 16.69 -2.95 30.56
C LYS A 412 16.98 -1.57 31.16
N LYS A 413 16.69 -0.51 30.40
CA LYS A 413 16.81 0.88 30.89
C LYS A 413 15.93 1.18 32.11
N LYS A 414 14.75 0.55 32.22
CA LYS A 414 13.90 0.69 33.41
C LYS A 414 14.48 -0.10 34.59
N VAL A 415 15.00 -1.30 34.35
CA VAL A 415 15.72 -2.08 35.38
C VAL A 415 16.84 -1.23 35.98
N GLU A 416 17.72 -0.67 35.15
CA GLU A 416 18.81 0.22 35.57
C GLU A 416 18.30 1.41 36.39
N TRP A 417 17.20 2.03 35.97
CA TRP A 417 16.60 3.16 36.68
C TRP A 417 16.11 2.79 38.09
N TYR A 418 15.46 1.63 38.26
CA TYR A 418 14.98 1.17 39.56
C TYR A 418 16.14 0.77 40.48
N VAL A 419 17.09 0.00 39.96
CA VAL A 419 18.22 -0.54 40.73
C VAL A 419 19.18 0.59 41.16
N SER A 420 19.54 1.50 40.25
CA SER A 420 20.44 2.63 40.56
C SER A 420 19.88 3.58 41.63
N ARG A 421 18.55 3.61 41.79
CA ARG A 421 17.85 4.38 42.82
C ARG A 421 17.54 3.60 44.08
N GLN A 422 18.01 2.35 44.18
CA GLN A 422 17.75 1.45 45.31
C GLN A 422 16.24 1.23 45.55
N LEU A 423 15.46 1.23 44.47
CA LEU A 423 14.02 0.99 44.50
C LEU A 423 13.65 -0.48 44.23
N ALA A 424 14.59 -1.26 43.69
CA ALA A 424 14.43 -2.67 43.39
C ALA A 424 15.79 -3.39 43.46
N ASP A 425 15.74 -4.69 43.70
CA ASP A 425 16.90 -5.59 43.66
C ASP A 425 16.84 -6.50 42.45
N ILE A 426 18.00 -6.81 41.86
CA ILE A 426 18.10 -7.86 40.85
C ILE A 426 18.01 -9.21 41.57
N ILE A 427 17.05 -10.04 41.16
CA ILE A 427 16.81 -11.37 41.75
C ILE A 427 17.25 -12.51 40.83
N LYS A 428 17.35 -12.25 39.52
CA LYS A 428 17.76 -13.24 38.52
C LYS A 428 18.35 -12.54 37.31
N ASP A 429 19.41 -13.10 36.72
CA ASP A 429 20.05 -12.54 35.52
C ASP A 429 19.38 -12.97 34.21
N GLU A 430 18.83 -14.20 34.14
CA GLU A 430 18.22 -14.72 32.91
C GLU A 430 16.89 -15.49 33.17
N PRO A 431 15.73 -14.98 32.72
CA PRO A 431 15.55 -13.62 32.21
C PRO A 431 15.84 -12.59 33.32
N LEU A 432 16.41 -11.44 32.96
CA LEU A 432 16.74 -10.38 33.90
C LEU A 432 15.50 -9.96 34.67
N SER A 433 15.53 -10.13 35.99
CA SER A 433 14.38 -9.98 36.87
C SER A 433 14.72 -9.11 38.06
N ILE A 434 13.81 -8.18 38.39
CA ILE A 434 13.93 -7.33 39.58
C ILE A 434 12.75 -7.52 40.52
N LYS A 435 12.97 -7.31 41.82
CA LYS A 435 11.96 -7.27 42.87
C LYS A 435 11.90 -5.88 43.49
N LEU A 436 10.72 -5.27 43.51
CA LEU A 436 10.53 -3.95 44.11
C LEU A 436 10.76 -3.99 45.62
N ARG A 437 11.37 -2.94 46.17
CA ARG A 437 11.58 -2.76 47.62
C ARG A 437 10.43 -2.09 48.35
N PHE A 438 9.36 -1.75 47.62
CA PHE A 438 8.19 -1.03 48.14
C PHE A 438 6.90 -1.63 47.57
N PRO A 439 5.77 -1.52 48.28
CA PRO A 439 4.49 -2.01 47.79
C PRO A 439 4.03 -1.18 46.58
N PRO A 440 3.72 -1.81 45.43
CA PRO A 440 3.27 -1.10 44.23
C PRO A 440 1.84 -0.57 44.41
N HIS A 441 1.49 0.50 43.69
CA HIS A 441 0.11 0.97 43.58
C HIS A 441 -0.69 0.06 42.63
N GLY A 442 -1.18 -1.05 43.18
CA GLY A 442 -1.93 -2.09 42.48
C GLY A 442 -1.05 -3.11 41.77
N GLU A 443 -1.67 -4.19 41.31
CA GLU A 443 -0.97 -5.39 40.81
C GLU A 443 -0.49 -5.31 39.35
N GLY A 444 -0.42 -4.12 38.75
CA GLY A 444 0.13 -3.95 37.39
C GLY A 444 -0.60 -4.75 36.30
N HIS A 445 0.04 -5.74 35.70
CA HIS A 445 -0.58 -6.65 34.73
C HIS A 445 -0.63 -8.08 35.25
N SER A 446 -0.60 -8.27 36.57
CA SER A 446 -0.80 -9.57 37.21
C SER A 446 -2.07 -10.24 36.68
N GLY A 447 -1.97 -11.54 36.37
CA GLY A 447 -3.05 -12.34 35.79
C GLY A 447 -3.32 -12.10 34.30
N ASP A 448 -2.69 -11.10 33.67
CA ASP A 448 -2.90 -10.81 32.25
C ASP A 448 -1.83 -11.48 31.36
N GLN A 449 -2.18 -12.64 30.83
CA GLN A 449 -1.28 -13.46 30.00
C GLN A 449 -0.60 -12.68 28.87
N PHE A 450 -1.32 -11.84 28.13
CA PHE A 450 -0.71 -11.10 27.03
C PHE A 450 0.41 -10.17 27.50
N TYR A 451 0.23 -9.46 28.61
CA TYR A 451 1.23 -8.50 29.09
C TYR A 451 2.42 -9.17 29.76
N LEU A 452 2.21 -10.36 30.33
CA LEU A 452 3.23 -11.11 31.05
C LEU A 452 4.05 -12.03 30.14
N THR A 453 3.49 -12.48 29.02
CA THR A 453 4.23 -13.31 28.04
C THR A 453 5.32 -12.51 27.34
N SER A 454 6.50 -13.15 27.23
CA SER A 454 7.66 -12.64 26.47
C SER A 454 7.29 -12.41 25.01
N LYS A 455 7.78 -11.32 24.41
CA LYS A 455 7.49 -10.97 23.02
C LYS A 455 8.74 -10.96 22.17
N ASP A 456 8.60 -11.44 20.95
CA ASP A 456 9.70 -11.49 20.00
C ASP A 456 9.94 -10.14 19.31
N ASN A 457 11.21 -9.87 19.01
CA ASN A 457 11.65 -8.68 18.27
C ASN A 457 11.58 -8.94 16.76
N ILE A 458 10.40 -9.28 16.27
CA ILE A 458 10.17 -9.59 14.85
C ILE A 458 8.98 -8.80 14.31
N CYS A 459 8.94 -8.63 13.00
CA CYS A 459 7.79 -8.11 12.28
C CYS A 459 6.63 -9.08 12.41
N VAL A 460 5.49 -8.64 12.98
CA VAL A 460 4.30 -9.50 13.15
C VAL A 460 3.69 -9.95 11.82
N VAL A 461 4.03 -9.29 10.71
CA VAL A 461 3.51 -9.59 9.38
C VAL A 461 4.35 -10.66 8.68
N CYS A 462 5.67 -10.44 8.58
CA CYS A 462 6.56 -11.28 7.77
C CYS A 462 7.62 -12.05 8.55
N GLY A 463 7.74 -11.85 9.86
CA GLY A 463 8.73 -12.51 10.73
C GLY A 463 10.14 -11.92 10.66
N SER A 464 10.37 -10.89 9.84
CA SER A 464 11.68 -10.24 9.74
C SER A 464 12.06 -9.52 11.04
N ASP A 465 13.28 -9.75 11.51
CA ASP A 465 13.93 -9.03 12.62
C ASP A 465 14.74 -7.79 12.14
N HIS A 466 14.74 -7.54 10.83
CA HIS A 466 15.45 -6.43 10.21
C HIS A 466 14.61 -5.16 10.14
N LYS A 467 15.24 -4.02 10.45
CA LYS A 467 14.66 -2.67 10.35
C LYS A 467 13.25 -2.56 10.97
N ILE A 468 13.05 -3.15 12.15
CA ILE A 468 11.76 -3.17 12.83
C ILE A 468 11.48 -1.87 13.61
N LEU A 469 10.22 -1.47 13.62
CA LEU A 469 9.71 -0.33 14.37
C LEU A 469 8.34 -0.64 14.99
N ARG A 470 7.93 0.21 15.95
CA ARG A 470 6.60 0.16 16.55
C ARG A 470 5.58 0.83 15.62
N HIS A 471 4.45 0.17 15.41
CA HIS A 471 3.31 0.68 14.67
C HIS A 471 2.05 0.63 15.54
N SER A 472 1.29 1.72 15.54
CA SER A 472 0.01 1.80 16.26
C SER A 472 -1.13 1.42 15.34
N ILE A 473 -1.85 0.34 15.66
CA ILE A 473 -3.01 -0.16 14.90
C ILE A 473 -4.09 0.91 14.81
N VAL A 474 -4.38 1.58 15.93
CA VAL A 474 -5.19 2.80 15.95
C VAL A 474 -4.25 4.00 15.74
N PRO A 475 -4.37 4.75 14.63
CA PRO A 475 -3.45 5.84 14.34
C PRO A 475 -3.44 6.92 15.42
N HIS A 476 -2.26 7.50 15.67
CA HIS A 476 -2.08 8.53 16.70
C HIS A 476 -3.01 9.73 16.51
N CYS A 477 -3.32 10.09 15.27
CA CYS A 477 -4.23 11.20 14.96
C CYS A 477 -5.65 11.00 15.53
N TYR A 478 -6.11 9.77 15.72
CA TYR A 478 -7.36 9.46 16.43
C TYR A 478 -7.11 9.23 17.91
N ARG A 479 -6.07 8.44 18.24
CA ARG A 479 -5.75 8.01 19.60
C ARG A 479 -5.60 9.18 20.58
N GLN A 480 -5.05 10.31 20.13
CA GLN A 480 -4.86 11.49 20.97
C GLN A 480 -6.15 12.04 21.60
N TYR A 481 -7.31 11.76 21.00
CA TYR A 481 -8.62 12.21 21.47
C TYR A 481 -9.34 11.20 22.38
N LEU A 482 -8.77 10.00 22.58
CA LEU A 482 -9.37 8.99 23.45
C LEU A 482 -9.21 9.35 24.94
N PRO A 483 -10.13 8.88 25.82
CA PRO A 483 -10.01 9.01 27.27
C PRO A 483 -8.70 8.41 27.81
N GLU A 484 -8.18 8.96 28.91
CA GLU A 484 -6.87 8.58 29.46
C GLU A 484 -6.84 7.14 29.95
N GLU A 485 -7.97 6.66 30.49
CA GLU A 485 -8.17 5.29 30.96
C GLU A 485 -7.87 4.32 29.81
N ILE A 486 -8.42 4.60 28.63
CA ILE A 486 -8.23 3.80 27.41
C ILE A 486 -6.82 3.99 26.83
N LYS A 487 -6.26 5.20 26.89
CA LYS A 487 -4.91 5.46 26.40
C LYS A 487 -3.84 4.73 27.20
N SER A 488 -4.03 4.56 28.50
CA SER A 488 -3.07 3.92 29.40
C SER A 488 -2.88 2.41 29.12
N HIS A 489 -3.86 1.75 28.52
CA HIS A 489 -3.84 0.32 28.14
C HIS A 489 -3.39 0.07 26.67
N SER A 490 -2.58 0.98 26.12
CA SER A 490 -2.26 1.04 24.68
C SER A 490 -1.47 -0.12 24.08
N SER A 491 -0.73 -0.88 24.88
CA SER A 491 0.35 -1.71 24.31
C SER A 491 -0.17 -2.83 23.43
N HIS A 492 -1.43 -3.26 23.65
CA HIS A 492 -2.11 -4.23 22.81
C HIS A 492 -2.27 -3.76 21.35
N ASP A 493 -2.43 -2.45 21.15
CA ASP A 493 -2.57 -1.84 19.83
C ASP A 493 -1.24 -1.34 19.24
N VAL A 494 -0.11 -1.71 19.86
CA VAL A 494 1.22 -1.36 19.41
C VAL A 494 1.99 -2.62 19.04
N ILE A 495 2.18 -2.83 17.75
CA ILE A 495 2.83 -4.01 17.17
C ILE A 495 4.19 -3.66 16.57
N LEU A 496 5.03 -4.67 16.33
CA LEU A 496 6.29 -4.52 15.63
C LEU A 496 6.16 -4.86 14.15
N VAL A 497 6.66 -4.00 13.26
CA VAL A 497 6.68 -4.24 11.82
C VAL A 497 8.00 -3.78 11.22
N CYS A 498 8.49 -4.44 10.16
CA CYS A 498 9.63 -3.95 9.39
C CYS A 498 9.23 -2.74 8.53
N CYS A 499 10.21 -1.96 8.05
CA CYS A 499 9.94 -0.80 7.20
C CYS A 499 9.08 -1.11 5.95
N ASP A 500 9.23 -2.28 5.34
CA ASP A 500 8.46 -2.67 4.16
C ASP A 500 6.98 -2.92 4.51
N CYS A 501 6.72 -3.72 5.54
CA CYS A 501 5.36 -3.97 6.02
C CYS A 501 4.71 -2.69 6.56
N HIS A 502 5.49 -1.80 7.18
CA HIS A 502 4.99 -0.48 7.59
C HIS A 502 4.53 0.38 6.41
N ALA A 503 5.26 0.38 5.29
CA ALA A 503 4.87 1.15 4.11
C ALA A 503 3.58 0.61 3.47
N ILE A 504 3.37 -0.71 3.49
CA ILE A 504 2.12 -1.34 3.08
C ILE A 504 0.99 -0.91 4.03
N MET A 505 1.25 -0.96 5.34
CA MET A 505 0.29 -0.55 6.39
C MET A 505 -0.14 0.91 6.27
N ASP A 506 0.79 1.82 5.97
CA ASP A 506 0.48 3.23 5.80
C ASP A 506 -0.48 3.46 4.63
N LYS A 507 -0.33 2.71 3.53
CA LYS A 507 -1.25 2.76 2.38
C LYS A 507 -2.64 2.25 2.77
N LYS A 508 -2.72 1.12 3.47
CA LYS A 508 -3.99 0.53 3.94
C LYS A 508 -4.69 1.41 4.98
N THR A 509 -3.91 2.08 5.83
CA THR A 509 -4.42 3.07 6.80
C THR A 509 -5.18 4.20 6.09
N GLN A 510 -4.72 4.68 4.93
CA GLN A 510 -5.45 5.73 4.19
C GLN A 510 -6.81 5.24 3.69
N ILE A 511 -6.90 3.99 3.22
CA ILE A 511 -8.18 3.39 2.81
C ILE A 511 -9.11 3.30 4.02
N MET A 512 -8.62 2.87 5.18
CA MET A 512 -9.42 2.82 6.40
C MET A 512 -9.93 4.20 6.82
N LYS A 513 -9.13 5.26 6.66
CA LYS A 513 -9.58 6.63 6.90
C LYS A 513 -10.75 7.03 5.99
N MET A 514 -10.75 6.60 4.72
CA MET A 514 -11.86 6.82 3.80
C MET A 514 -13.12 6.07 4.25
N ILE A 515 -12.98 4.82 4.69
CA ILE A 515 -14.09 4.02 5.22
C ILE A 515 -14.70 4.69 6.44
N ILE A 516 -13.88 5.11 7.41
CA ILE A 516 -14.34 5.77 8.63
C ILE A 516 -14.98 7.13 8.29
N SER A 517 -14.37 7.90 7.40
CA SER A 517 -14.94 9.16 6.88
C SER A 517 -16.36 8.95 6.40
N GLN A 518 -16.60 7.90 5.62
CA GLN A 518 -17.93 7.58 5.13
C GLN A 518 -18.86 7.06 6.24
N GLN A 519 -18.41 6.13 7.07
CA GLN A 519 -19.19 5.54 8.16
C GLN A 519 -19.77 6.61 9.11
N TYR A 520 -18.98 7.65 9.37
CA TYR A 520 -19.40 8.75 10.24
C TYR A 520 -19.96 9.95 9.46
N GLY A 521 -20.05 9.90 8.12
CA GLY A 521 -20.57 10.97 7.28
C GLY A 521 -19.77 12.28 7.36
N ILE A 522 -18.44 12.18 7.37
CA ILE A 522 -17.51 13.32 7.50
C ILE A 522 -16.53 13.31 6.32
N PRO A 523 -16.70 14.17 5.30
CA PRO A 523 -15.83 14.23 4.13
C PRO A 523 -14.35 14.44 4.49
N LEU A 524 -13.44 13.81 3.75
CA LEU A 524 -11.99 14.01 3.91
C LEU A 524 -11.53 15.40 3.44
N ASP A 525 -12.29 16.01 2.54
CA ASP A 525 -12.03 17.34 2.03
C ASP A 525 -12.54 18.36 3.05
N ASN A 526 -11.61 18.93 3.81
CA ASN A 526 -11.93 19.99 4.74
C ASN A 526 -12.05 21.29 3.92
N GLU A 527 -13.26 21.83 3.76
CA GLU A 527 -13.50 23.10 3.05
C GLU A 527 -12.64 24.23 3.67
N ASN A 528 -12.42 24.15 4.98
CA ASN A 528 -11.54 25.04 5.71
C ASN A 528 -10.10 24.54 5.69
N LYS A 529 -9.19 25.38 5.17
CA LYS A 529 -7.75 25.13 5.22
C LYS A 529 -7.22 25.35 6.64
N GLN A 530 -6.28 24.51 7.07
CA GLN A 530 -5.58 24.62 8.36
C GLN A 530 -4.91 25.99 8.55
N TYR A 531 -4.47 26.59 7.45
CA TYR A 531 -3.87 27.91 7.43
C TYR A 531 -4.63 28.81 6.46
N LEU A 532 -5.03 29.98 6.94
CA LEU A 532 -5.50 31.07 6.10
C LEU A 532 -4.28 31.79 5.56
N THR A 533 -4.29 32.07 4.26
CA THR A 533 -3.22 32.82 3.61
C THR A 533 -3.75 34.21 3.30
N ASP A 534 -3.14 35.23 3.89
CA ASP A 534 -3.34 36.60 3.44
C ASP A 534 -2.61 36.76 2.10
N HIS A 535 -3.38 36.72 1.02
CA HIS A 535 -2.85 36.81 -0.35
C HIS A 535 -2.24 38.18 -0.64
N THR A 536 -2.75 39.23 0.00
CA THR A 536 -2.25 40.59 -0.12
C THR A 536 -0.88 40.68 0.53
N LEU A 537 -0.78 40.28 1.80
CA LEU A 537 0.49 40.24 2.52
C LEU A 537 1.50 39.31 1.84
N LEU A 538 1.09 38.13 1.35
CA LEU A 538 1.99 37.22 0.63
C LEU A 538 2.59 37.88 -0.62
N LYS A 539 1.79 38.61 -1.40
CA LYS A 539 2.24 39.36 -2.58
C LYS A 539 3.22 40.45 -2.16
N ILE A 540 2.91 41.19 -1.11
CA ILE A 540 3.75 42.29 -0.61
C ILE A 540 5.07 41.78 -0.04
N THR A 541 5.09 40.70 0.74
CA THR A 541 6.32 40.07 1.24
C THR A 541 7.23 39.60 0.09
N GLN A 542 6.65 39.07 -0.99
CA GLN A 542 7.42 38.68 -2.19
C GLN A 542 8.02 39.90 -2.89
N ILE A 543 7.23 40.96 -3.07
CA ILE A 543 7.69 42.22 -3.70
C ILE A 543 8.77 42.88 -2.83
N ALA A 544 8.57 42.96 -1.50
CA ALA A 544 9.52 43.51 -0.54
C ALA A 544 10.85 42.77 -0.57
N SER A 545 10.84 41.44 -0.70
CA SER A 545 12.07 40.65 -0.85
C SER A 545 12.84 41.01 -2.13
N ILE A 546 12.14 41.21 -3.24
CA ILE A 546 12.74 41.60 -4.53
C ILE A 546 13.33 43.01 -4.44
N VAL A 547 12.55 43.96 -3.91
CA VAL A 547 12.95 45.37 -3.74
C VAL A 547 14.15 45.48 -2.80
N LYS A 548 14.14 44.78 -1.67
CA LYS A 548 15.26 44.73 -0.71
C LYS A 548 16.54 44.23 -1.38
N ASN A 549 16.48 43.12 -2.11
CA ASN A 549 17.65 42.59 -2.83
C ASN A 549 18.22 43.57 -3.86
N HIS A 550 17.37 44.40 -4.47
CA HIS A 550 17.80 45.45 -5.38
C HIS A 550 18.50 46.61 -4.65
N PHE A 551 17.97 47.08 -3.51
CA PHE A 551 18.61 48.11 -2.68
C PHE A 551 20.05 47.74 -2.28
N PHE A 552 20.29 46.49 -1.88
CA PHE A 552 21.66 46.03 -1.56
C PHE A 552 22.56 45.88 -2.79
N SER A 553 21.98 45.52 -3.94
CA SER A 553 22.75 45.41 -5.19
C SER A 553 23.23 46.78 -5.69
N THR A 554 22.40 47.82 -5.61
CA THR A 554 22.77 49.19 -6.00
C THR A 554 23.82 49.80 -5.06
N ASN A 555 23.68 49.61 -3.75
CA ASN A 555 24.66 50.10 -2.77
C ASN A 555 26.02 49.39 -2.88
N SER A 556 26.03 48.10 -3.27
CA SER A 556 27.29 47.38 -3.52
C SER A 556 28.05 47.89 -4.75
N ILE A 557 27.36 48.39 -5.78
CA ILE A 557 27.96 48.98 -6.98
C ILE A 557 28.50 50.38 -6.68
N ILE A 558 27.80 51.16 -5.84
CA ILE A 558 28.22 52.51 -5.42
C ILE A 558 29.46 52.43 -4.52
N ASN A 559 29.55 51.46 -3.60
CA ASN A 559 30.73 51.28 -2.74
C ASN A 559 31.96 50.71 -3.46
N SER A 560 31.80 50.01 -4.59
CA SER A 560 32.94 49.58 -5.43
C SER A 560 33.52 50.73 -6.27
N ASN A 561 32.74 51.77 -6.58
CA ASN A 561 33.20 52.90 -7.40
C ASN A 561 33.85 54.02 -6.58
N ASN A 562 33.70 54.02 -5.24
CA ASN A 562 34.27 55.04 -4.35
C ASN A 562 35.51 54.61 -3.57
N ASN A 563 36.02 53.39 -3.77
CA ASN A 563 37.28 52.92 -3.17
C ASN A 563 38.34 52.70 -4.26
N ASN A 564 38.81 53.79 -4.86
CA ASN A 564 40.17 53.87 -5.39
C ASN A 564 41.06 54.42 -4.28
N ASP A 565 41.38 53.61 -3.29
CA ASP A 565 42.56 53.83 -2.47
C ASP A 565 43.16 52.49 -2.04
N ASN A 566 44.47 52.39 -2.30
CA ASN A 566 45.32 51.27 -1.96
C ASN A 566 45.32 51.01 -0.45
N ASN A 567 45.02 49.80 -0.01
CA ASN A 567 45.92 49.04 0.88
C ASN A 567 45.40 47.65 1.26
N ASN A 568 46.40 46.79 1.52
CA ASN A 568 46.32 45.38 1.83
C ASN A 568 45.65 45.03 3.18
N ASN A 569 45.17 43.78 3.22
CA ASN A 569 45.07 42.83 4.34
C ASN A 569 43.73 42.62 5.10
N ASN A 570 43.34 41.35 5.02
CA ASN A 570 42.80 40.43 6.03
C ASN A 570 41.30 40.36 6.39
N ASP A 571 40.84 39.12 6.22
CA ASP A 571 39.90 38.34 7.03
C ASP A 571 38.37 38.40 6.82
N ASN A 572 37.92 37.30 6.18
CA ASN A 572 36.91 36.33 6.64
C ASN A 572 35.39 36.61 6.55
N ASN A 573 34.75 35.62 5.92
CA ASN A 573 33.37 35.12 6.14
C ASN A 573 32.18 35.92 5.61
N ILE A 574 31.88 35.77 4.31
CA ILE A 574 30.47 35.74 3.82
C ILE A 574 30.30 34.67 2.74
N LYS A 575 29.79 33.49 3.11
CA LYS A 575 29.26 32.50 2.14
C LYS A 575 27.87 32.94 1.68
N GLY A 576 27.83 33.81 0.68
CA GLY A 576 26.61 34.24 -0.01
C GLY A 576 26.16 33.25 -1.09
N ASN A 577 24.95 32.72 -0.95
CA ASN A 577 24.22 31.99 -1.99
C ASN A 577 24.05 32.84 -3.26
N LYS A 578 24.90 32.65 -4.27
CA LYS A 578 24.70 33.24 -5.61
C LYS A 578 23.74 32.38 -6.43
N LYS A 579 22.47 32.80 -6.46
CA LYS A 579 21.58 32.67 -7.62
C LYS A 579 20.96 34.05 -7.90
N CYS A 580 21.73 34.97 -8.47
CA CYS A 580 21.19 36.21 -9.03
C CYS A 580 20.29 35.86 -10.22
N LYS A 581 18.99 36.02 -10.06
CA LYS A 581 18.03 36.03 -11.16
C LYS A 581 18.01 37.44 -11.77
N LYS A 582 18.23 37.50 -13.09
CA LYS A 582 17.91 38.55 -14.10
C LYS A 582 17.57 39.96 -13.57
N ASN A 583 18.29 40.97 -14.07
CA ASN A 583 17.98 42.40 -13.90
C ASN A 583 16.48 42.66 -14.11
N VAL A 584 15.79 43.10 -13.06
CA VAL A 584 14.40 43.53 -13.12
C VAL A 584 14.38 44.90 -13.80
N PRO A 585 13.57 45.13 -14.85
CA PRO A 585 13.46 46.45 -15.49
C PRO A 585 13.10 47.55 -14.48
N ILE A 586 13.70 48.74 -14.63
CA ILE A 586 13.55 49.88 -13.69
C ILE A 586 12.06 50.25 -13.53
N GLU A 587 11.30 50.31 -14.62
CA GLU A 587 9.87 50.61 -14.60
C GLU A 587 9.06 49.64 -13.72
N LYS A 588 9.41 48.35 -13.77
CA LYS A 588 8.75 47.31 -12.98
C LYS A 588 9.16 47.36 -11.50
N LEU A 589 10.37 47.85 -11.21
CA LEU A 589 10.83 48.08 -9.85
C LEU A 589 10.10 49.28 -9.21
N GLU A 590 9.87 50.35 -9.97
CA GLU A 590 9.09 51.50 -9.49
C GLU A 590 7.61 51.13 -9.26
N GLU A 591 7.03 50.31 -10.13
CA GLU A 591 5.69 49.73 -9.91
C GLU A 591 5.64 48.89 -8.62
N MET A 592 6.66 48.05 -8.39
CA MET A 592 6.80 47.25 -7.17
C MET A 592 6.94 48.11 -5.91
N LYS A 593 7.72 49.20 -5.95
CA LYS A 593 7.86 50.15 -4.84
C LYS A 593 6.53 50.84 -4.55
N LYS A 594 5.80 51.28 -5.58
CA LYS A 594 4.48 51.92 -5.43
C LYS A 594 3.48 51.01 -4.69
N ILE A 595 3.44 49.72 -5.05
CA ILE A 595 2.59 48.73 -4.38
C ILE A 595 2.93 48.59 -2.89
N ILE A 596 4.21 48.68 -2.51
CA ILE A 596 4.59 48.63 -1.09
C ILE A 596 4.26 49.95 -0.38
N LEU A 597 4.49 51.10 -1.02
CA LEU A 597 4.19 52.42 -0.45
C LEU A 597 2.69 52.57 -0.15
N GLU A 598 1.84 52.11 -1.06
CA GLU A 598 0.39 52.07 -0.87
C GLU A 598 -0.01 51.18 0.31
N TYR A 599 0.67 50.05 0.50
CA TYR A 599 0.40 49.14 1.62
C TYR A 599 0.86 49.68 2.98
N VAL A 600 2.03 50.32 3.02
CA VAL A 600 2.61 50.87 4.26
C VAL A 600 1.98 52.23 4.62
N GLY A 601 1.38 52.93 3.65
CA GLY A 601 0.78 54.24 3.82
C GLY A 601 1.82 55.35 4.03
N LYS A 602 2.99 55.23 3.38
CA LYS A 602 4.10 56.19 3.47
C LYS A 602 4.46 56.75 2.10
N GLU A 603 5.05 57.94 2.10
CA GLU A 603 5.56 58.60 0.89
C GLU A 603 6.92 58.03 0.43
N GLU A 604 7.74 57.55 1.38
CA GLU A 604 9.03 56.89 1.10
C GLU A 604 9.18 55.57 1.89
N ILE A 605 9.95 54.64 1.34
CA ILE A 605 10.18 53.30 1.90
C ILE A 605 11.62 53.12 2.37
N SER A 606 11.81 52.81 3.66
CA SER A 606 13.12 52.49 4.22
C SER A 606 13.44 50.99 4.19
N ILE A 607 14.70 50.63 4.41
CA ILE A 607 15.12 49.23 4.55
C ILE A 607 14.48 48.60 5.79
N GLU A 608 14.32 49.36 6.88
CA GLU A 608 13.64 48.92 8.10
C GLU A 608 12.16 48.60 7.84
N ASP A 609 11.48 49.35 6.96
CA ASP A 609 10.10 49.06 6.60
C ASP A 609 9.98 47.76 5.77
N LEU A 610 10.93 47.52 4.87
CA LEU A 610 11.04 46.24 4.16
C LEU A 610 11.30 45.07 5.11
N ASP A 611 12.12 45.27 6.14
CA ASP A 611 12.40 44.26 7.16
C ASP A 611 11.18 43.94 8.02
N LYS A 612 10.41 44.97 8.42
CA LYS A 612 9.14 44.79 9.12
C LYS A 612 8.15 43.97 8.29
N ILE A 613 8.03 44.25 6.99
CA ILE A 613 7.16 43.49 6.08
C ILE A 613 7.62 42.04 5.95
N LEU A 614 8.92 41.79 5.85
CA LEU A 614 9.48 40.44 5.73
C LEU A 614 9.36 39.63 7.02
N ALA A 615 9.22 40.29 8.18
CA ALA A 615 8.97 39.65 9.46
C ALA A 615 7.49 39.22 9.65
N LEU A 616 6.56 39.77 8.88
CA LEU A 616 5.15 39.38 8.93
C LEU A 616 4.95 37.96 8.35
N ASN A 617 4.10 37.17 9.00
CA ASN A 617 3.76 35.82 8.53
C ASN A 617 2.44 35.84 7.73
N PRO A 618 2.46 35.70 6.40
CA PRO A 618 1.25 35.68 5.56
C PRO A 618 0.38 34.44 5.76
N LYS A 619 0.85 33.43 6.50
CA LYS A 619 0.09 32.21 6.81
C LYS A 619 -0.27 32.18 8.28
N GLN A 620 -1.51 32.53 8.58
CA GLN A 620 -2.06 32.46 9.93
C GLN A 620 -2.79 31.13 10.15
N LYS A 621 -2.68 30.59 11.36
CA LYS A 621 -3.41 29.37 11.74
C LYS A 621 -4.90 29.72 11.77
N ASN A 622 -5.71 28.91 11.08
CA ASN A 622 -7.15 29.07 11.13
C ASN A 622 -7.67 28.54 12.48
N GLU A 623 -8.17 29.40 13.35
CA GLU A 623 -8.72 29.00 14.66
C GLU A 623 -9.99 28.15 14.51
N ASN A 624 -10.76 28.39 13.44
CA ASN A 624 -11.97 27.63 13.12
C ASN A 624 -11.69 26.30 12.41
N TYR A 625 -10.41 25.97 12.15
CA TYR A 625 -10.06 24.69 11.56
C TYR A 625 -10.17 23.56 12.58
N ILE A 626 -11.10 22.65 12.32
CA ILE A 626 -11.25 21.41 13.06
C ILE A 626 -10.65 20.28 12.22
N PRO A 627 -9.62 19.57 12.71
CA PRO A 627 -9.08 18.40 12.00
C PRO A 627 -10.17 17.36 11.76
N HIS A 628 -10.12 16.71 10.59
CA HIS A 628 -11.04 15.63 10.22
C HIS A 628 -11.12 14.54 11.29
N GLU A 629 -9.96 14.13 11.82
CA GLU A 629 -9.91 13.10 12.85
C GLU A 629 -10.58 13.54 14.16
N LYS A 630 -10.54 14.83 14.48
CA LYS A 630 -11.25 15.35 15.65
C LYS A 630 -12.75 15.25 15.47
N GLN A 631 -13.27 15.65 14.30
CA GLN A 631 -14.72 15.57 14.02
C GLN A 631 -15.23 14.13 14.09
N ILE A 632 -14.46 13.16 13.59
CA ILE A 632 -14.78 11.73 13.76
C ILE A 632 -14.78 11.36 15.24
N MET A 633 -13.72 11.71 15.97
CA MET A 633 -13.61 11.33 17.38
C MET A 633 -14.70 11.97 18.23
N ASP A 634 -15.15 13.18 17.94
CA ASP A 634 -16.28 13.81 18.62
C ASP A 634 -17.56 12.94 18.48
N LYS A 635 -17.83 12.38 17.29
CA LYS A 635 -18.93 11.44 17.08
C LYS A 635 -18.70 10.09 17.78
N VAL A 636 -17.49 9.54 17.72
CA VAL A 636 -17.14 8.27 18.39
C VAL A 636 -17.33 8.38 19.90
N LEU A 637 -16.88 9.49 20.50
CA LEU A 637 -16.99 9.73 21.94
C LEU A 637 -18.45 9.92 22.37
N ALA A 638 -19.29 10.54 21.53
CA ALA A 638 -20.72 10.71 21.78
C ALA A 638 -21.48 9.36 21.86
N LEU A 639 -20.96 8.30 21.24
CA LEU A 639 -21.51 6.94 21.33
C LEU A 639 -21.13 6.21 22.64
N GLY A 640 -20.39 6.87 23.54
CA GLY A 640 -19.98 6.29 24.83
C GLY A 640 -18.91 5.20 24.71
N ARG A 641 -18.74 4.40 25.78
CA ARG A 641 -17.68 3.38 25.87
C ARG A 641 -17.77 2.33 24.77
N GLU A 642 -18.97 1.84 24.48
CA GLU A 642 -19.17 0.83 23.43
C GLU A 642 -18.78 1.38 22.05
N GLY A 643 -19.16 2.61 21.72
CA GLY A 643 -18.75 3.22 20.46
C GLY A 643 -17.23 3.38 20.32
N ILE A 644 -16.53 3.69 21.41
CA ILE A 644 -15.06 3.73 21.43
C ILE A 644 -14.48 2.32 21.20
N PHE A 645 -15.05 1.30 21.84
CA PHE A 645 -14.59 -0.08 21.68
C PHE A 645 -14.85 -0.61 20.28
N ASP A 646 -16.02 -0.31 19.69
CA ASP A 646 -16.34 -0.62 18.30
C ASP A 646 -15.36 0.05 17.34
N PHE A 647 -15.03 1.33 17.58
CA PHE A 647 -14.04 2.05 16.79
C PHE A 647 -12.66 1.40 16.86
N ILE A 648 -12.20 1.01 18.05
CA ILE A 648 -10.89 0.33 18.20
C ILE A 648 -10.93 -1.08 17.58
N ARG A 649 -12.01 -1.83 17.79
CA ARG A 649 -12.23 -3.15 17.19
C ARG A 649 -12.25 -3.07 15.66
N SER A 650 -12.83 -2.02 15.08
CA SER A 650 -12.85 -1.84 13.61
C SER A 650 -11.43 -1.65 13.05
N TRP A 651 -10.57 -0.86 13.71
CA TRP A 651 -9.16 -0.75 13.34
C TRP A 651 -8.40 -2.07 13.47
N ARG A 652 -8.60 -2.81 14.57
CA ARG A 652 -7.98 -4.13 14.79
C ARG A 652 -8.41 -5.13 13.73
N ARG A 653 -9.71 -5.19 13.43
CA ARG A 653 -10.28 -6.08 12.40
C ARG A 653 -9.73 -5.76 11.03
N ASN A 654 -9.74 -4.48 10.64
CA ASN A 654 -9.17 -4.05 9.37
C ASN A 654 -7.67 -4.40 9.27
N PHE A 655 -6.91 -4.25 10.35
CA PHE A 655 -5.51 -4.69 10.38
C PHE A 655 -5.37 -6.19 10.10
N VAL A 656 -6.13 -7.05 10.78
CA VAL A 656 -6.08 -8.50 10.56
C VAL A 656 -6.52 -8.87 9.14
N GLU A 657 -7.65 -8.31 8.67
CA GLU A 657 -8.22 -8.59 7.35
C GLU A 657 -7.34 -8.13 6.19
N ALA A 658 -6.83 -6.90 6.27
CA ALA A 658 -6.11 -6.28 5.17
C ALA A 658 -4.62 -6.68 5.13
N ILE A 659 -4.06 -7.09 6.26
CA ILE A 659 -2.61 -7.33 6.41
C ILE A 659 -2.31 -8.81 6.65
N GLN A 660 -3.23 -9.56 7.26
CA GLN A 660 -3.11 -10.99 7.54
C GLN A 660 -1.78 -11.34 8.24
N PRO A 661 -1.53 -10.78 9.44
CA PRO A 661 -0.27 -10.99 10.14
C PRO A 661 -0.10 -12.46 10.55
N LYS A 662 1.13 -12.98 10.42
CA LYS A 662 1.46 -14.39 10.71
C LYS A 662 2.08 -14.63 12.08
N PHE A 663 2.65 -13.59 12.68
CA PHE A 663 3.47 -13.66 13.88
C PHE A 663 2.95 -12.68 14.93
N LEU A 664 1.62 -12.64 15.12
CA LEU A 664 1.05 -11.86 16.21
C LEU A 664 1.46 -12.46 17.55
N PRO A 665 1.69 -11.62 18.58
CA PRO A 665 1.96 -12.13 19.92
C PRO A 665 0.82 -13.02 20.42
N ASP A 666 1.17 -14.02 21.22
CA ASP A 666 0.20 -14.89 21.87
C ASP A 666 -0.82 -14.05 22.67
N HIS A 667 -2.08 -14.48 22.63
CA HIS A 667 -3.21 -13.79 23.27
C HIS A 667 -3.51 -12.39 22.71
N TRP A 668 -2.91 -11.99 21.58
CA TRP A 668 -3.40 -10.84 20.83
C TRP A 668 -4.80 -11.14 20.25
N SER A 669 -5.74 -10.23 20.42
CA SER A 669 -7.13 -10.43 19.97
C SER A 669 -7.77 -9.12 19.52
N ILE A 670 -8.64 -9.20 18.52
CA ILE A 670 -9.48 -8.08 18.08
C ILE A 670 -10.36 -7.62 19.24
N ASP A 671 -10.97 -8.57 19.94
CA ASP A 671 -12.04 -8.33 20.90
C ASP A 671 -11.58 -8.16 22.34
N ARG A 672 -10.27 -7.92 22.52
CA ARG A 672 -9.75 -7.62 23.85
C ARG A 672 -10.44 -6.40 24.44
N VAL A 673 -11.07 -6.61 25.59
CA VAL A 673 -11.72 -5.57 26.40
C VAL A 673 -10.66 -4.60 26.93
N ILE A 674 -10.95 -3.30 26.81
CA ILE A 674 -10.00 -2.22 27.08
C ILE A 674 -10.08 -1.72 28.53
N CYS A 675 -10.95 -2.31 29.35
CA CYS A 675 -11.06 -2.03 30.79
C CYS A 675 -10.80 -3.26 31.65
N CYS A 676 -10.05 -3.04 32.72
CA CYS A 676 -10.02 -3.89 33.90
C CYS A 676 -11.13 -3.37 34.83
N ASP A 677 -12.14 -4.17 35.14
CA ASP A 677 -13.18 -3.83 36.14
C ASP A 677 -12.67 -3.88 37.60
N ASN A 678 -11.35 -3.79 37.81
CA ASN A 678 -10.79 -3.64 39.15
C ASN A 678 -10.60 -2.14 39.39
N GLY A 679 -11.60 -1.51 40.00
CA GLY A 679 -11.70 -0.08 40.29
C GLY A 679 -10.62 0.53 41.21
N HIS A 680 -9.34 0.22 40.99
CA HIS A 680 -8.22 0.62 41.87
C HIS A 680 -7.08 1.34 41.12
N ARG A 681 -7.30 1.84 39.90
CA ARG A 681 -6.31 2.71 39.25
C ARG A 681 -6.90 4.08 38.99
N LYS A 682 -6.59 5.01 39.89
CA LYS A 682 -6.70 6.43 39.58
C LYS A 682 -5.78 6.73 38.37
N PRO A 683 -6.22 7.56 37.41
CA PRO A 683 -5.34 8.12 36.39
C PRO A 683 -4.10 8.70 37.08
N LYS A 684 -2.91 8.54 36.47
CA LYS A 684 -1.72 9.23 36.98
C LYS A 684 -2.00 10.72 36.98
N ASP A 685 -2.11 11.32 38.16
CA ASP A 685 -2.02 12.77 38.33
C ASP A 685 -0.67 13.20 37.76
N GLN A 686 -0.67 13.69 36.53
CA GLN A 686 0.47 14.45 36.04
C GLN A 686 0.40 15.79 36.74
N ARG A 687 1.45 16.09 37.51
CA ARG A 687 1.78 17.48 37.90
C ARG A 687 1.50 18.36 36.70
N PHE A 688 0.52 19.25 36.84
CA PHE A 688 0.34 20.37 35.93
C PHE A 688 1.74 20.98 35.72
N LYS A 689 2.25 20.92 34.49
CA LYS A 689 3.27 21.89 34.09
C LYS A 689 2.54 23.22 34.09
N GLN A 690 2.55 23.85 35.26
CA GLN A 690 2.21 25.24 35.42
C GLN A 690 3.18 25.98 34.50
N ILE A 691 2.68 26.38 33.34
CA ILE A 691 3.32 27.42 32.55
C ILE A 691 3.19 28.65 33.46
N GLN A 692 4.24 28.94 34.22
CA GLN A 692 4.41 30.26 34.80
C GLN A 692 4.53 31.22 33.62
N LEU A 693 3.40 31.84 33.26
CA LEU A 693 3.41 33.13 32.61
C LEU A 693 3.95 34.10 33.66
N ASN A 694 5.24 34.40 33.58
CA ASN A 694 5.78 35.57 34.26
C ASN A 694 5.26 36.79 33.51
N ASN A 695 4.63 37.69 34.26
CA ASN A 695 4.40 39.09 33.88
C ASN A 695 5.72 39.78 33.54
#